data_AF-A0A6C0JK12-F1
#
_entry.id   AF-A0A6C0JK12-F1
#
_cell.length_a   1.000
_cell.length_b   1.000
_cell.length_c   1.000
_cell.angle_alpha   90.00
_cell.angle_beta   90.00
_cell.angle_gamma   90.00
#
_symmetry.space_group_name_H-M   'P 1'
#
loop_
_entity.id
_entity.type
_entity.pdbx_description
1 polymer ?
#
loop_
_entity_poly.entity_id
_entity_poly.type
_entity_poly.pdbx_seq_one_letter_code
_entity_poly.pdbx_strand_id
1 'polypeptide(L)'
;MEYDDFFDDLDENIIDNDMNIAFDAKCVRQKSNWSKRSKIYRFDEINFDPKMLLKDIPEKSPKLKALLKKINELDKKDLKKHGKLFKHFIFSDLKSSSYGAKLIASALIASGMKIGYNAEINPKYVDSEEDEEEESDSDSDDYDSVEQKGGENTPEKKNKNNEKRYNKIELLSNDVLERTKNKNFYLLSSVSVYDQPISTVLKKSILKSFNSRPDNIHGELARIIVMDSGFKEGIDLFDIKYVHIFEPSTVPADQKQVIGRGTRTCGQRGLDFHPQQGWPLHVFVYDLEIPDELKNSFMGTKTAIELYLKAMNLDIRLLNFASDLEKTTVVGSVDYDLNKNIHSFSIPIISIDEKREGFELNEHLRGSKEAVYNGGGPKQRLSIREGEPFVVPEPKRLGYNEMRDYIKDQFSEFTWESVKMENLCAEKQSGGSGEIIKMTPTQDFIRHYFTPTNPVKGMLLHHSVGTGKTCSAIAAATTSFEKQGYTILWVTRTTLKSDIWKNMFDQVCSESIRNQITNSGLQIPDEQNKRMRLLSKAWSIRPMSYKQFSNLVSKQNSLYNALVKINGKEDPLRKTLLIIDEAHKLYGGGDLSSIEKPDMNALHQALMYSYQYSGIFSVKLLLMTATPITTDPMELIKLINLCKPPDEQMPSDFESFSKSYLDDDGKFTDRGRAQYLDDISGYVSYLNREKDARQFAQPIIEHIHVPISDDIDMAKRFDKKIVRDIMESDLPELKNKLKEESKLMRGELGDLDINKFKFLKDEICGDLEGSSLKTCERVVNQNIKLMVKEAKVEADKIRGKVKELRELIKDKNETKKVALADITGNIEEYEDDYEQYKGTLLYQLKNKCGKKVSNLAKLSDIINQHPHIINLDEKIKDYNNRITDLSKEVKQLSENYKKRKEYLKNMLKEDLNELERSSIKTAIKCNHKEYSNLIKLKQNNVTLTKRDINKKIKGIQKTRKMHIGNIQKTIKKKIIEDERKKRALDTEERKIRKTLRKQQGYQEEIKHELLNTLVKKYRSKIMDNLVDIDEESHAKEVDKNEKIRFKELEKQRKLANKKREAEEKKANREKEKQTKKAEKANARKTKKTKGE
;
A
#
# COMPACT_ATOMS: atom_id res chain seq x y z
N MET A 1 -34.10 -11.43 -35.33
CA MET A 1 -34.08 -10.41 -34.26
C MET A 1 -33.52 -9.15 -34.87
N GLU A 2 -34.27 -8.06 -34.76
CA GLU A 2 -33.95 -6.77 -35.34
C GLU A 2 -32.65 -6.20 -34.75
N TYR A 3 -31.95 -5.41 -35.54
CA TYR A 3 -30.60 -4.88 -35.30
C TYR A 3 -30.49 -3.88 -34.12
N ASP A 4 -31.60 -3.57 -33.43
CA ASP A 4 -31.67 -2.44 -32.50
C ASP A 4 -31.59 -2.80 -31.01
N ASP A 5 -31.88 -4.03 -30.59
CA ASP A 5 -32.07 -4.34 -29.16
C ASP A 5 -30.77 -4.66 -28.35
N PHE A 6 -29.60 -4.71 -29.00
CA PHE A 6 -28.37 -5.19 -28.32
C PHE A 6 -27.72 -4.15 -27.38
N PHE A 7 -28.17 -2.89 -27.38
CA PHE A 7 -27.47 -1.77 -26.74
C PHE A 7 -28.32 -0.94 -25.77
N ASP A 8 -29.52 -1.39 -25.42
CA ASP A 8 -30.50 -0.56 -24.70
C ASP A 8 -30.17 -0.31 -23.21
N ASP A 9 -29.15 -0.99 -22.64
CA ASP A 9 -28.70 -0.84 -21.23
C ASP A 9 -27.35 -0.11 -21.04
N LEU A 10 -26.84 0.61 -22.06
CA LEU A 10 -25.55 1.32 -21.93
C LEU A 10 -25.68 2.64 -21.16
N ASP A 11 -25.09 2.67 -19.97
CA ASP A 11 -25.01 3.84 -19.09
C ASP A 11 -24.23 5.02 -19.73
N GLU A 12 -24.70 6.27 -19.55
CA GLU A 12 -24.13 7.50 -20.17
C GLU A 12 -22.63 7.69 -19.87
N ASN A 13 -22.14 7.11 -18.77
CA ASN A 13 -20.76 7.24 -18.29
C ASN A 13 -19.73 6.36 -19.04
N ILE A 14 -20.15 5.42 -19.89
CA ILE A 14 -19.24 4.46 -20.56
C ILE A 14 -18.50 5.08 -21.76
N ILE A 15 -18.98 6.22 -22.27
CA ILE A 15 -18.46 6.87 -23.49
C ILE A 15 -17.41 7.95 -23.19
N ASP A 16 -17.16 8.26 -21.92
CA ASP A 16 -16.06 9.15 -21.56
C ASP A 16 -14.71 8.50 -21.93
N ASN A 17 -14.03 9.16 -22.86
CA ASN A 17 -12.80 8.74 -23.53
C ASN A 17 -11.57 8.81 -22.61
N ASP A 18 -11.71 8.51 -21.33
CA ASP A 18 -10.60 8.59 -20.39
C ASP A 18 -9.66 7.40 -20.63
N MET A 19 -8.54 7.68 -21.28
CA MET A 19 -7.45 6.74 -21.44
C MET A 19 -6.79 6.48 -20.08
N ASN A 20 -7.13 5.36 -19.44
CA ASN A 20 -6.48 4.94 -18.19
C ASN A 20 -4.99 4.62 -18.44
N ILE A 21 -4.08 5.38 -17.82
CA ILE A 21 -2.64 5.07 -17.86
C ILE A 21 -2.40 3.93 -16.88
N ALA A 22 -1.81 2.82 -17.33
CA ALA A 22 -1.18 1.85 -16.44
C ALA A 22 0.30 2.20 -16.29
N PHE A 23 0.92 1.88 -15.16
CA PHE A 23 2.36 2.09 -14.99
C PHE A 23 3.08 0.74 -14.93
N ASP A 24 4.31 0.69 -15.47
CA ASP A 24 5.19 -0.46 -15.27
C ASP A 24 5.89 -0.36 -13.91
N ALA A 25 5.56 -1.26 -12.98
CA ALA A 25 6.07 -1.21 -11.62
C ALA A 25 7.61 -1.24 -11.55
N LYS A 26 8.27 -2.08 -12.36
CA LYS A 26 9.75 -2.17 -12.37
C LYS A 26 10.38 -0.87 -12.87
N CYS A 27 9.82 -0.28 -13.94
CA CYS A 27 10.26 1.02 -14.45
C CYS A 27 10.09 2.11 -13.40
N VAL A 28 8.92 2.22 -12.75
CA VAL A 28 8.65 3.21 -11.71
C VAL A 28 9.69 3.09 -10.59
N ARG A 29 9.96 1.87 -10.11
CA ARG A 29 10.93 1.62 -9.05
C ARG A 29 12.34 2.08 -9.41
N GLN A 30 12.82 1.75 -10.62
CA GLN A 30 14.17 2.12 -11.08
C GLN A 30 14.30 3.61 -11.36
N LYS A 31 13.36 4.17 -12.14
CA LYS A 31 13.42 5.56 -12.57
C LYS A 31 13.23 6.52 -11.42
N SER A 32 12.50 6.14 -10.38
CA SER A 32 12.40 6.92 -9.13
C SER A 32 13.77 7.26 -8.50
N ASN A 33 14.80 6.46 -8.77
CA ASN A 33 16.15 6.73 -8.27
C ASN A 33 17.00 7.55 -9.24
N TRP A 34 16.82 7.37 -10.56
CA TRP A 34 17.55 8.11 -11.59
C TRP A 34 16.86 8.05 -12.95
N SER A 35 16.83 9.17 -13.67
CA SER A 35 16.05 9.33 -14.90
C SER A 35 16.60 8.55 -16.11
N LYS A 36 17.91 8.58 -16.41
CA LYS A 36 18.50 7.95 -17.62
C LYS A 36 19.81 7.21 -17.33
N ARG A 37 19.97 5.99 -17.84
CA ARG A 37 21.23 5.23 -17.72
C ARG A 37 22.30 5.88 -18.60
N SER A 38 23.51 6.02 -18.07
CA SER A 38 24.69 6.35 -18.87
C SER A 38 25.94 5.86 -18.14
N LYS A 39 26.96 5.45 -18.92
CA LYS A 39 28.23 4.98 -18.36
C LYS A 39 28.96 6.08 -17.60
N ILE A 40 28.81 7.33 -18.04
CA ILE A 40 29.49 8.52 -17.49
C ILE A 40 29.16 8.80 -16.01
N TYR A 41 28.08 8.23 -15.48
CA TYR A 41 27.66 8.40 -14.08
C TYR A 41 28.19 7.30 -13.15
N ARG A 42 28.96 6.33 -13.65
CA ARG A 42 29.42 5.17 -12.87
C ARG A 42 30.90 5.29 -12.56
N PHE A 43 31.25 5.31 -11.28
CA PHE A 43 32.62 5.58 -10.82
C PHE A 43 33.66 4.52 -11.25
N ASP A 44 33.23 3.32 -11.60
CA ASP A 44 34.08 2.23 -12.07
C ASP A 44 34.11 2.12 -13.60
N GLU A 45 33.65 3.16 -14.31
CA GLU A 45 33.81 3.34 -15.75
C GLU A 45 34.95 4.32 -16.10
N ILE A 46 35.66 4.12 -17.22
CA ILE A 46 36.80 4.95 -17.63
C ILE A 46 36.33 6.38 -17.90
N ASN A 47 35.15 6.52 -18.50
CA ASN A 47 34.54 7.79 -18.85
C ASN A 47 33.69 8.40 -17.72
N PHE A 48 33.93 8.03 -16.47
CA PHE A 48 33.23 8.62 -15.33
C PHE A 48 33.48 10.13 -15.24
N ASP A 49 32.41 10.93 -15.33
CA ASP A 49 32.47 12.39 -15.16
C ASP A 49 31.75 12.81 -13.87
N PRO A 50 32.50 13.06 -12.78
CA PRO A 50 31.92 13.49 -11.51
C PRO A 50 31.29 14.89 -11.59
N LYS A 51 31.79 15.79 -12.45
CA LYS A 51 31.25 17.16 -12.57
C LYS A 51 29.90 17.13 -13.27
N MET A 52 29.79 16.35 -14.35
CA MET A 52 28.52 16.17 -15.06
C MET A 52 27.49 15.47 -14.17
N LEU A 53 27.90 14.46 -13.39
CA LEU A 53 27.01 13.81 -12.43
C LEU A 53 26.44 14.82 -11.40
N LEU A 54 27.28 15.63 -10.77
CA LEU A 54 26.83 16.64 -9.82
C LEU A 54 25.88 17.68 -10.43
N LYS A 55 26.15 18.09 -11.67
CA LYS A 55 25.29 19.02 -12.41
C LYS A 55 23.90 18.45 -12.66
N ASP A 56 23.82 17.15 -12.99
CA ASP A 56 22.57 16.50 -13.41
C ASP A 56 21.72 15.96 -12.25
N ILE A 57 22.31 15.74 -11.07
CA ILE A 57 21.62 15.20 -9.88
C ILE A 57 20.29 15.93 -9.58
N PRO A 58 20.21 17.28 -9.55
CA PRO A 58 18.98 17.98 -9.20
C PRO A 58 17.77 17.62 -10.08
N GLU A 59 17.97 17.44 -11.39
CA GLU A 59 16.88 17.19 -12.35
C GLU A 59 16.65 15.70 -12.60
N LYS A 60 17.71 14.88 -12.49
CA LYS A 60 17.66 13.44 -12.77
C LYS A 60 17.41 12.59 -11.52
N SER A 61 17.71 13.10 -10.33
CA SER A 61 17.41 12.48 -9.03
C SER A 61 17.32 13.48 -7.87
N PRO A 62 16.16 14.14 -7.70
CA PRO A 62 15.86 14.96 -6.53
C PRO A 62 16.11 14.23 -5.21
N LYS A 63 15.82 12.92 -5.13
CA LYS A 63 16.10 12.11 -3.93
C LYS A 63 17.58 12.07 -3.59
N LEU A 64 18.46 11.90 -4.59
CA LEU A 64 19.91 11.87 -4.36
C LEU A 64 20.43 13.24 -3.89
N LYS A 65 19.89 14.33 -4.47
CA LYS A 65 20.12 15.70 -3.97
C LYS A 65 19.71 15.83 -2.49
N ALA A 66 18.51 15.36 -2.13
CA ALA A 66 18.01 15.41 -0.76
C ALA A 66 18.83 14.56 0.21
N LEU A 67 19.28 13.37 -0.19
CA LEU A 67 20.17 12.51 0.59
C LEU A 67 21.48 13.21 0.91
N LEU A 68 22.18 13.73 -0.11
CA LEU A 68 23.46 14.42 0.06
C LEU A 68 23.30 15.69 0.92
N LYS A 69 22.21 16.45 0.72
CA LYS A 69 21.89 17.63 1.53
C LYS A 69 21.67 17.24 3.00
N LYS A 70 20.87 16.20 3.27
CA LYS A 70 20.59 15.74 4.64
C LYS A 70 21.86 15.26 5.35
N ILE A 71 22.75 14.53 4.68
CA ILE A 71 24.05 14.13 5.26
C ILE A 71 24.84 15.37 5.68
N ASN A 72 24.97 16.38 4.81
CA ASN A 72 25.67 17.62 5.11
C ASN A 72 25.02 18.42 6.26
N GLU A 73 23.69 18.43 6.35
CA GLU A 73 22.95 19.06 7.46
C GLU A 73 23.22 18.37 8.80
N LEU A 74 23.21 17.03 8.81
CA LEU A 74 23.51 16.22 10.00
C LEU A 74 24.96 16.41 10.44
N ASP A 75 25.91 16.38 9.50
CA ASP A 75 27.33 16.63 9.77
C ASP A 75 27.55 17.99 10.45
N LYS A 76 26.92 19.05 9.92
CA LYS A 76 27.00 20.41 10.51
C LYS A 76 26.39 20.44 11.92
N LYS A 77 25.26 19.76 12.12
CA LYS A 77 24.58 19.67 13.43
C LYS A 77 25.43 18.92 14.44
N ASP A 78 26.08 17.84 14.03
CA ASP A 78 26.93 17.02 14.90
C ASP A 78 28.23 17.72 15.27
N LEU A 79 28.89 18.37 14.31
CA LEU A 79 30.06 19.20 14.60
C LEU A 79 29.70 20.32 15.59
N LYS A 80 28.55 20.98 15.41
CA LYS A 80 28.09 22.04 16.32
C LYS A 80 27.77 21.53 17.72
N LYS A 81 27.15 20.36 17.85
CA LYS A 81 26.66 19.82 19.13
C LYS A 81 27.70 18.99 19.89
N HIS A 82 28.49 18.19 19.16
CA HIS A 82 29.38 17.17 19.73
C HIS A 82 30.85 17.37 19.37
N GLY A 83 31.18 18.28 18.44
CA GLY A 83 32.56 18.49 17.97
C GLY A 83 33.12 17.32 17.14
N LYS A 84 32.29 16.34 16.78
CA LYS A 84 32.67 15.11 16.07
C LYS A 84 31.59 14.71 15.06
N LEU A 85 31.98 13.93 14.06
CA LEU A 85 31.07 13.33 13.08
C LEU A 85 30.65 11.94 13.54
N PHE A 86 29.70 11.33 12.84
CA PHE A 86 29.23 9.98 13.16
C PHE A 86 29.08 9.12 11.90
N LYS A 87 28.97 7.82 12.10
CA LYS A 87 28.84 6.86 11.00
C LYS A 87 27.43 6.82 10.42
N HIS A 88 27.37 6.71 9.09
CA HIS A 88 26.13 6.57 8.31
C HIS A 88 26.07 5.20 7.63
N PHE A 89 24.87 4.63 7.58
CA PHE A 89 24.54 3.48 6.75
C PHE A 89 23.52 3.89 5.69
N ILE A 90 23.84 3.70 4.41
CA ILE A 90 22.93 3.97 3.29
C ILE A 90 22.53 2.66 2.63
N PHE A 91 21.23 2.44 2.47
CA PHE A 91 20.66 1.24 1.87
C PHE A 91 19.85 1.58 0.62
N SER A 92 20.07 0.83 -0.45
CA SER A 92 19.22 0.80 -1.64
C SER A 92 18.72 -0.63 -1.88
N ASP A 93 17.43 -0.78 -2.08
CA ASP A 93 16.77 -2.06 -2.38
C ASP A 93 17.06 -2.54 -3.82
N LEU A 94 17.48 -1.64 -4.72
CA LEU A 94 17.77 -1.95 -6.11
C LEU A 94 19.13 -2.65 -6.34
N LYS A 95 19.08 -3.90 -6.82
CA LYS A 95 20.24 -4.62 -7.40
C LYS A 95 20.49 -4.13 -8.84
N SER A 96 21.04 -2.92 -8.97
CA SER A 96 21.31 -2.32 -10.29
C SER A 96 22.62 -1.54 -10.31
N SER A 97 23.36 -1.67 -11.42
CA SER A 97 24.57 -0.90 -11.68
C SER A 97 24.31 0.59 -11.89
N SER A 98 23.10 0.97 -12.30
CA SER A 98 22.78 2.33 -12.76
C SER A 98 21.79 3.09 -11.86
N TYR A 99 21.04 2.39 -10.99
CA TYR A 99 19.96 2.99 -10.19
C TYR A 99 20.07 2.78 -8.69
N GLY A 100 20.98 1.90 -8.25
CA GLY A 100 21.07 1.46 -6.85
C GLY A 100 22.30 1.99 -6.13
N ALA A 101 22.86 1.15 -5.26
CA ALA A 101 24.01 1.48 -4.41
C ALA A 101 25.24 2.02 -5.18
N LYS A 102 25.51 1.55 -6.41
CA LYS A 102 26.62 2.06 -7.23
C LYS A 102 26.44 3.52 -7.64
N LEU A 103 25.23 3.94 -7.99
CA LEU A 103 24.95 5.34 -8.32
C LEU A 103 25.15 6.25 -7.09
N ILE A 104 24.69 5.80 -5.93
CA ILE A 104 24.91 6.52 -4.66
C ILE A 104 26.41 6.65 -4.38
N ALA A 105 27.19 5.57 -4.58
CA ALA A 105 28.64 5.60 -4.43
C ALA A 105 29.31 6.59 -5.40
N SER A 106 28.90 6.61 -6.68
CA SER A 106 29.37 7.61 -7.64
C SER A 106 29.10 9.04 -7.18
N ALA A 107 27.91 9.30 -6.64
CA ALA A 107 27.53 10.63 -6.16
C ALA A 107 28.32 11.07 -4.93
N LEU A 108 28.63 10.12 -4.02
CA LEU A 108 29.52 10.38 -2.88
C LEU A 108 30.94 10.70 -3.33
N ILE A 109 31.48 9.97 -4.31
CA ILE A 109 32.80 10.24 -4.92
C ILE A 109 32.81 11.62 -5.56
N ALA A 110 31.79 11.93 -6.36
CA ALA A 110 31.66 13.23 -7.02
C ALA A 110 31.55 14.38 -6.00
N SER A 111 30.90 14.14 -4.85
CA SER A 111 30.80 15.08 -3.73
C SER A 111 32.08 15.19 -2.87
N GLY A 112 33.17 14.53 -3.27
CA GLY A 112 34.48 14.64 -2.63
C GLY A 112 34.80 13.59 -1.56
N MET A 113 34.01 12.51 -1.46
CA MET A 113 34.36 11.35 -0.62
C MET A 113 35.26 10.35 -1.36
N LYS A 114 35.96 9.50 -0.62
CA LYS A 114 36.86 8.47 -1.16
C LYS A 114 36.41 7.07 -0.79
N ILE A 115 36.43 6.15 -1.75
CA ILE A 115 36.13 4.75 -1.50
C ILE A 115 37.35 4.07 -0.84
N GLY A 116 37.11 3.23 0.16
CA GLY A 116 38.17 2.65 1.01
C GLY A 116 38.87 1.42 0.42
N TYR A 117 38.65 1.10 -0.86
CA TYR A 117 39.34 0.06 -1.61
C TYR A 117 39.51 0.52 -3.06
N ASN A 118 40.47 -0.06 -3.80
CA ASN A 118 40.71 0.28 -5.19
C ASN A 118 41.01 -0.96 -6.03
N ALA A 119 40.86 -0.84 -7.35
CA ALA A 119 41.39 -1.80 -8.32
C ALA A 119 42.09 -1.02 -9.43
N GLU A 120 43.35 -1.33 -9.69
CA GLU A 120 44.12 -0.71 -10.77
C GLU A 120 43.64 -1.21 -12.14
N ILE A 121 43.70 -0.33 -13.15
CA ILE A 121 43.41 -0.72 -14.53
C ILE A 121 44.51 -1.69 -14.99
N ASN A 122 44.11 -2.77 -15.65
CA ASN A 122 45.02 -3.74 -16.21
C ASN A 122 45.77 -3.09 -17.40
N PRO A 123 47.10 -2.92 -17.34
CA PRO A 123 47.86 -2.25 -18.40
C PRO A 123 47.68 -2.91 -19.77
N LYS A 124 47.50 -4.24 -19.80
CA LYS A 124 47.31 -5.01 -21.04
C LYS A 124 46.00 -4.70 -21.76
N TYR A 125 45.01 -4.19 -21.05
CA TYR A 125 43.74 -3.76 -21.63
C TYR A 125 43.88 -2.40 -22.32
N VAL A 126 44.71 -1.49 -21.77
CA VAL A 126 44.97 -0.16 -22.35
C VAL A 126 45.70 -0.27 -23.70
N ASP A 127 46.61 -1.23 -23.83
CA ASP A 127 47.30 -1.54 -25.10
C ASP A 127 46.36 -2.08 -26.21
N SER A 128 45.10 -2.42 -25.88
CA SER A 128 44.11 -2.96 -26.84
C SER A 128 43.02 -1.97 -27.24
N GLU A 129 42.94 -0.78 -26.61
CA GLU A 129 41.93 0.26 -26.92
C GLU A 129 42.41 1.27 -27.98
N GLU A 130 43.68 1.23 -28.43
CA GLU A 130 44.18 2.13 -29.50
C GLU A 130 43.57 1.86 -30.89
N ASP A 131 42.74 0.81 -31.07
CA ASP A 131 42.21 0.37 -32.38
C ASP A 131 40.67 0.42 -32.55
N GLU A 132 39.86 0.84 -31.57
CA GLU A 132 38.39 0.84 -31.71
C GLU A 132 37.73 2.12 -31.14
N GLU A 133 37.55 3.14 -31.99
CA GLU A 133 36.60 4.24 -31.76
C GLU A 133 35.21 3.92 -32.36
N GLU A 134 34.19 4.36 -31.63
CA GLU A 134 32.75 4.45 -31.98
C GLU A 134 31.89 3.16 -31.95
N GLU A 135 31.31 2.85 -30.78
CA GLU A 135 29.99 2.19 -30.72
C GLU A 135 28.95 3.11 -30.05
N SER A 136 27.92 3.43 -30.84
CA SER A 136 26.78 4.28 -30.51
C SER A 136 25.86 3.68 -29.43
N ASP A 137 25.45 4.51 -28.46
CA ASP A 137 24.44 4.21 -27.44
C ASP A 137 23.07 3.87 -28.09
N SER A 138 22.72 2.59 -28.13
CA SER A 138 21.37 2.14 -28.50
C SER A 138 20.50 1.88 -27.25
N ASP A 139 19.40 2.63 -27.15
CA ASP A 139 18.32 2.44 -26.18
C ASP A 139 17.57 1.12 -26.46
N SER A 140 18.15 -0.02 -26.08
CA SER A 140 17.43 -1.29 -25.99
C SER A 140 17.21 -1.65 -24.52
N ASP A 141 15.93 -1.69 -24.12
CA ASP A 141 15.45 -2.10 -22.80
C ASP A 141 15.57 -3.63 -22.62
N ASP A 142 16.75 -4.22 -22.87
CA ASP A 142 16.94 -5.66 -22.72
C ASP A 142 17.47 -6.03 -21.32
N TYR A 143 16.77 -7.02 -20.78
CA TYR A 143 16.74 -7.58 -19.44
C TYR A 143 18.12 -7.88 -18.80
N ASP A 144 18.46 -7.14 -17.74
CA ASP A 144 19.31 -7.65 -16.65
C ASP A 144 18.50 -8.69 -15.85
N SER A 145 18.39 -9.90 -16.40
CA SER A 145 17.95 -11.09 -15.69
C SER A 145 19.18 -11.95 -15.39
N VAL A 146 19.68 -11.87 -14.17
CA VAL A 146 20.59 -12.88 -13.62
C VAL A 146 19.77 -14.13 -13.32
N GLU A 147 19.43 -14.90 -14.35
CA GLU A 147 19.13 -16.32 -14.19
C GLU A 147 20.46 -17.08 -14.27
N GLN A 148 20.88 -17.66 -13.14
CA GLN A 148 21.86 -18.74 -13.15
C GLN A 148 21.25 -19.95 -13.87
N LYS A 149 21.48 -20.07 -15.18
CA LYS A 149 21.26 -21.33 -15.88
C LYS A 149 22.38 -22.30 -15.51
N GLY A 150 22.02 -23.31 -14.74
CA GLY A 150 22.78 -24.54 -14.58
C GLY A 150 23.04 -25.20 -15.94
N GLY A 151 24.19 -25.86 -16.04
CA GLY A 151 24.81 -26.23 -17.30
C GLY A 151 24.03 -27.22 -18.17
N GLU A 152 24.13 -27.00 -19.47
CA GLU A 152 24.11 -28.05 -20.48
C GLU A 152 25.26 -27.77 -21.48
N ASN A 153 26.07 -28.80 -21.70
CA ASN A 153 27.24 -28.78 -22.58
C ASN A 153 26.89 -28.30 -23.99
N THR A 154 27.42 -27.15 -24.39
CA THR A 154 27.60 -26.79 -25.80
C THR A 154 29.09 -26.53 -26.05
N PRO A 155 29.66 -27.08 -27.14
CA PRO A 155 31.10 -27.10 -27.34
C PRO A 155 31.63 -25.70 -27.66
N GLU A 156 32.75 -25.38 -27.01
CA GLU A 156 33.55 -24.18 -27.11
C GLU A 156 33.65 -23.63 -28.54
N LYS A 157 33.11 -22.42 -28.74
CA LYS A 157 33.72 -21.47 -29.67
C LYS A 157 34.73 -20.66 -28.86
N LYS A 158 36.02 -20.90 -29.12
CA LYS A 158 37.12 -20.05 -28.64
C LYS A 158 36.96 -18.65 -29.24
N ASN A 159 36.43 -17.71 -28.47
CA ASN A 159 36.65 -16.29 -28.72
C ASN A 159 37.96 -15.90 -28.04
N LYS A 160 38.90 -15.38 -28.84
CA LYS A 160 40.08 -14.63 -28.37
C LYS A 160 39.62 -13.27 -27.84
N ASN A 161 40.35 -12.76 -26.86
CA ASN A 161 40.18 -11.53 -26.05
C ASN A 161 39.13 -11.64 -24.93
N ASN A 162 39.61 -12.05 -23.76
CA ASN A 162 38.84 -12.07 -22.51
C ASN A 162 39.73 -11.54 -21.37
N GLU A 163 40.46 -10.45 -21.64
CA GLU A 163 41.29 -9.80 -20.63
C GLU A 163 40.44 -8.86 -19.78
N LYS A 164 40.58 -8.94 -18.46
CA LYS A 164 39.82 -8.11 -17.53
C LYS A 164 40.40 -6.70 -17.50
N ARG A 165 39.53 -5.69 -17.55
CA ARG A 165 39.91 -4.27 -17.50
C ARG A 165 40.50 -3.83 -16.16
N TYR A 166 40.13 -4.48 -15.07
CA TYR A 166 40.65 -4.19 -13.73
C TYR A 166 41.38 -5.38 -13.10
N ASN A 167 42.43 -5.07 -12.35
CA ASN A 167 43.11 -5.99 -11.45
C ASN A 167 42.23 -6.33 -10.24
N LYS A 168 42.73 -7.18 -9.34
CA LYS A 168 42.01 -7.58 -8.12
C LYS A 168 41.77 -6.37 -7.22
N ILE A 169 40.58 -6.29 -6.61
CA ILE A 169 40.27 -5.24 -5.63
C ILE A 169 41.09 -5.44 -4.34
N GLU A 170 41.73 -4.37 -3.88
CA GLU A 170 42.53 -4.32 -2.66
C GLU A 170 42.00 -3.24 -1.70
N LEU A 171 41.95 -3.57 -0.40
CA LEU A 171 41.54 -2.64 0.66
C LEU A 171 42.67 -1.65 0.95
N LEU A 172 42.34 -0.36 1.10
CA LEU A 172 43.33 0.64 1.49
C LEU A 172 43.79 0.42 2.94
N SER A 173 45.06 0.71 3.22
CA SER A 173 45.60 0.64 4.59
C SER A 173 45.04 1.76 5.46
N ASN A 174 45.05 1.56 6.78
CA ASN A 174 44.60 2.57 7.74
C ASN A 174 45.37 3.88 7.57
N ASP A 175 46.68 3.84 7.36
CA ASP A 175 47.52 5.03 7.13
C ASP A 175 47.05 5.86 5.91
N VAL A 176 46.55 5.20 4.86
CA VAL A 176 46.00 5.89 3.69
C VAL A 176 44.64 6.49 4.01
N LEU A 177 43.79 5.77 4.75
CA LEU A 177 42.47 6.26 5.16
C LEU A 177 42.58 7.45 6.12
N GLU A 178 43.56 7.47 7.02
CA GLU A 178 43.81 8.56 7.96
C GLU A 178 44.16 9.88 7.26
N ARG A 179 44.86 9.82 6.11
CA ARG A 179 45.14 11.03 5.30
C ARG A 179 43.87 11.70 4.79
N THR A 180 42.79 10.95 4.66
CA THR A 180 41.46 11.44 4.25
C THR A 180 40.42 11.22 5.33
N LYS A 181 40.83 11.46 6.59
CA LYS A 181 39.98 11.38 7.77
C LYS A 181 38.58 11.96 7.55
N ASN A 182 37.55 11.23 7.98
CA ASN A 182 36.13 11.57 7.86
C ASN A 182 35.56 11.58 6.42
N LYS A 183 36.38 11.42 5.38
CA LYS A 183 35.93 11.49 3.97
C LYS A 183 35.84 10.14 3.28
N ASN A 184 36.04 9.04 4.00
CA ASN A 184 36.08 7.71 3.41
C ASN A 184 34.76 6.96 3.54
N PHE A 185 34.48 6.06 2.60
CA PHE A 185 33.33 5.15 2.65
C PHE A 185 33.61 3.77 2.05
N TYR A 186 32.74 2.82 2.36
CA TYR A 186 32.73 1.50 1.73
C TYR A 186 31.43 1.26 0.95
N LEU A 187 31.53 0.50 -0.14
CA LEU A 187 30.40 0.00 -0.91
C LEU A 187 30.37 -1.53 -0.82
N LEU A 188 29.22 -2.10 -0.46
CA LEU A 188 28.93 -3.52 -0.61
C LEU A 188 27.78 -3.68 -1.60
N SER A 189 28.11 -4.11 -2.82
CA SER A 189 27.17 -4.30 -3.94
C SER A 189 27.18 -5.76 -4.41
N SER A 190 25.98 -6.32 -4.58
CA SER A 190 25.76 -7.65 -5.17
C SER A 190 26.01 -7.65 -6.68
N VAL A 191 25.89 -6.47 -7.30
CA VAL A 191 26.34 -6.22 -8.68
C VAL A 191 27.85 -5.97 -8.70
N SER A 192 28.52 -6.40 -9.77
CA SER A 192 29.96 -6.25 -9.96
C SER A 192 30.45 -4.80 -9.78
N VAL A 193 31.59 -4.67 -9.12
CA VAL A 193 32.34 -3.42 -8.92
C VAL A 193 33.72 -3.64 -9.52
N TYR A 194 34.20 -2.76 -10.39
CA TYR A 194 35.45 -2.99 -11.14
C TYR A 194 35.46 -4.36 -11.87
N ASP A 195 34.37 -4.65 -12.58
CA ASP A 195 34.13 -5.89 -13.35
C ASP A 195 34.22 -7.21 -12.57
N GLN A 196 34.18 -7.16 -11.24
CA GLN A 196 34.26 -8.33 -10.39
C GLN A 196 33.28 -8.28 -9.21
N PRO A 197 32.76 -9.43 -8.74
CA PRO A 197 31.95 -9.48 -7.53
C PRO A 197 32.81 -9.25 -6.29
N ILE A 198 32.21 -8.67 -5.24
CA ILE A 198 32.90 -8.49 -3.96
C ILE A 198 33.18 -9.86 -3.32
N SER A 199 34.46 -10.20 -3.18
CA SER A 199 34.87 -11.47 -2.56
C SER A 199 34.48 -11.56 -1.08
N THR A 200 34.26 -12.78 -0.58
CA THR A 200 33.96 -13.02 0.84
C THR A 200 35.08 -12.56 1.77
N VAL A 201 36.33 -12.61 1.30
CA VAL A 201 37.51 -12.10 2.02
C VAL A 201 37.44 -10.58 2.14
N LEU A 202 37.22 -9.88 1.03
CA LEU A 202 37.11 -8.42 1.01
C LEU A 202 35.94 -7.93 1.89
N LYS A 203 34.77 -8.58 1.80
CA LYS A 203 33.62 -8.31 2.67
C LYS A 203 34.02 -8.36 4.16
N LYS A 204 34.71 -9.41 4.59
CA LYS A 204 35.14 -9.57 5.98
C LYS A 204 36.11 -8.47 6.41
N SER A 205 37.06 -8.11 5.54
CA SER A 205 38.03 -7.05 5.83
C SER A 205 37.37 -5.67 5.93
N ILE A 206 36.43 -5.35 5.04
CA ILE A 206 35.63 -4.10 5.09
C ILE A 206 34.87 -4.02 6.42
N LEU A 207 34.15 -5.07 6.80
CA LEU A 207 33.37 -5.08 8.05
C LEU A 207 34.25 -5.00 9.29
N LYS A 208 35.43 -5.66 9.27
CA LYS A 208 36.41 -5.56 10.37
C LYS A 208 36.93 -4.12 10.52
N SER A 209 37.25 -3.46 9.41
CA SER A 209 37.70 -2.06 9.40
C SER A 209 36.59 -1.11 9.89
N PHE A 210 35.38 -1.23 9.35
CA PHE A 210 34.27 -0.33 9.68
C PHE A 210 33.81 -0.44 11.15
N ASN A 211 33.85 -1.65 11.71
CA ASN A 211 33.43 -1.94 13.09
C ASN A 211 34.58 -1.90 14.12
N SER A 212 35.77 -1.43 13.74
CA SER A 212 36.90 -1.35 14.65
C SER A 212 36.64 -0.38 15.81
N ARG A 213 37.07 -0.79 17.01
CA ARG A 213 36.99 0.00 18.24
C ARG A 213 38.35 -0.06 18.94
N PRO A 214 38.93 1.06 19.39
CA PRO A 214 38.36 2.42 19.34
C PRO A 214 38.49 3.13 17.97
N ASP A 215 39.24 2.56 17.02
CA ASP A 215 39.78 3.27 15.85
C ASP A 215 38.76 3.90 14.89
N ASN A 216 37.52 3.39 14.81
CA ASN A 216 36.50 3.92 13.90
C ASN A 216 35.12 4.08 14.57
N ILE A 217 35.06 4.48 15.84
CA ILE A 217 33.78 4.71 16.54
C ILE A 217 33.00 5.87 15.88
N HIS A 218 33.67 6.96 15.50
CA HIS A 218 33.02 8.17 14.96
C HIS A 218 33.19 8.32 13.45
N GLY A 219 33.77 7.30 12.78
CA GLY A 219 33.90 7.27 11.32
C GLY A 219 35.15 7.95 10.78
N GLU A 220 36.18 8.13 11.62
CA GLU A 220 37.45 8.74 11.25
C GLU A 220 38.12 8.02 10.07
N LEU A 221 38.16 6.67 10.12
CA LEU A 221 38.73 5.83 9.07
C LEU A 221 37.75 5.61 7.93
N ALA A 222 36.48 5.31 8.24
CA ALA A 222 35.42 5.10 7.27
C ALA A 222 34.08 5.54 7.85
N ARG A 223 33.51 6.60 7.28
CA ARG A 223 32.32 7.28 7.80
C ARG A 223 31.02 6.69 7.29
N ILE A 224 30.98 6.31 6.01
CA ILE A 224 29.75 5.85 5.36
C ILE A 224 29.94 4.42 4.86
N ILE A 225 28.88 3.61 4.96
CA ILE A 225 28.79 2.34 4.23
C ILE A 225 27.51 2.31 3.41
N VAL A 226 27.63 1.97 2.12
CA VAL A 226 26.51 1.86 1.18
C VAL A 226 26.28 0.39 0.85
N MET A 227 25.03 -0.07 0.91
CA MET A 227 24.69 -1.47 0.61
C MET A 227 23.47 -1.57 -0.31
N ASP A 228 23.44 -2.63 -1.12
CA ASP A 228 22.25 -3.03 -1.85
C ASP A 228 21.46 -4.17 -1.16
N SER A 229 20.32 -4.56 -1.71
CA SER A 229 19.48 -5.64 -1.17
C SER A 229 20.14 -7.02 -1.13
N GLY A 230 21.28 -7.24 -1.79
CA GLY A 230 22.06 -8.47 -1.63
C GLY A 230 22.74 -8.58 -0.26
N PHE A 231 22.85 -7.47 0.47
CA PHE A 231 23.46 -7.38 1.79
C PHE A 231 22.49 -6.99 2.91
N LYS A 232 21.17 -7.11 2.67
CA LYS A 232 20.12 -6.89 3.68
C LYS A 232 20.14 -7.88 4.85
N GLU A 233 20.91 -8.96 4.73
CA GLU A 233 21.06 -10.03 5.73
C GLU A 233 22.54 -10.40 5.96
N GLY A 234 22.86 -10.96 7.13
CA GLY A 234 24.18 -11.53 7.43
C GLY A 234 25.31 -10.49 7.54
N ILE A 235 24.98 -9.28 8.02
CA ILE A 235 25.92 -8.20 8.34
C ILE A 235 25.49 -7.54 9.66
N ASP A 236 26.48 -7.11 10.44
CA ASP A 236 26.32 -6.31 11.64
C ASP A 236 27.13 -5.01 11.51
N LEU A 237 26.51 -3.87 11.78
CA LEU A 237 27.14 -2.55 11.75
C LEU A 237 27.12 -1.93 13.15
N PHE A 238 28.29 -1.53 13.63
CA PHE A 238 28.46 -0.98 14.98
C PHE A 238 28.65 0.54 14.97
N ASP A 239 28.17 1.18 16.03
CA ASP A 239 28.30 2.63 16.29
C ASP A 239 27.81 3.52 15.14
N ILE A 240 26.82 3.05 14.37
CA ILE A 240 26.10 3.89 13.41
C ILE A 240 25.08 4.77 14.15
N LYS A 241 24.98 6.04 13.74
CA LYS A 241 24.01 7.01 14.28
C LYS A 241 22.87 7.30 13.29
N TYR A 242 23.18 7.21 12.00
CA TYR A 242 22.26 7.53 10.91
C TYR A 242 22.09 6.37 9.95
N VAL A 243 20.85 6.07 9.59
CA VAL A 243 20.47 5.13 8.55
C VAL A 243 19.68 5.91 7.48
N HIS A 244 20.04 5.71 6.22
CA HIS A 244 19.36 6.30 5.07
C HIS A 244 18.82 5.17 4.19
N ILE A 245 17.51 5.07 4.06
CA ILE A 245 16.83 4.12 3.18
C ILE A 245 16.40 4.88 1.93
N PHE A 246 17.11 4.68 0.82
CA PHE A 246 17.01 5.52 -0.37
C PHE A 246 15.69 5.36 -1.16
N GLU A 247 15.02 4.22 -0.98
CA GLU A 247 13.66 3.98 -1.45
C GLU A 247 12.88 3.18 -0.40
N PRO A 248 11.58 3.50 -0.16
CA PRO A 248 10.80 2.79 0.85
C PRO A 248 10.71 1.31 0.50
N SER A 249 10.85 0.42 1.47
CA SER A 249 10.65 -1.01 1.25
C SER A 249 9.18 -1.28 0.91
N THR A 250 8.94 -2.23 0.01
CA THR A 250 7.59 -2.66 -0.38
C THR A 250 6.96 -3.53 0.71
N VAL A 251 7.82 -4.22 1.48
CA VAL A 251 7.47 -5.10 2.58
C VAL A 251 8.05 -4.52 3.89
N PRO A 252 7.25 -4.33 4.95
CA PRO A 252 7.73 -3.86 6.25
C PRO A 252 8.84 -4.74 6.88
N ALA A 253 8.78 -6.05 6.63
CA ALA A 253 9.80 -7.01 7.06
C ALA A 253 11.19 -6.69 6.49
N ASP A 254 11.30 -6.33 5.21
CA ASP A 254 12.59 -5.95 4.60
C ASP A 254 13.16 -4.69 5.27
N GLN A 255 12.31 -3.69 5.54
CA GLN A 255 12.72 -2.48 6.26
C GLN A 255 13.24 -2.80 7.67
N LYS A 256 12.53 -3.67 8.42
CA LYS A 256 12.98 -4.15 9.74
C LYS A 256 14.34 -4.85 9.64
N GLN A 257 14.55 -5.68 8.63
CA GLN A 257 15.84 -6.37 8.43
C GLN A 257 17.00 -5.42 8.10
N VAL A 258 16.74 -4.35 7.33
CA VAL A 258 17.72 -3.31 7.01
C VAL A 258 18.09 -2.50 8.25
N ILE A 259 17.09 -1.99 9.00
CA ILE A 259 17.34 -1.26 10.25
C ILE A 259 18.03 -2.18 11.28
N GLY A 260 17.66 -3.45 11.29
CA GLY A 260 18.24 -4.52 12.10
C GLY A 260 19.75 -4.74 11.90
N ARG A 261 20.35 -4.25 10.80
CA ARG A 261 21.81 -4.24 10.62
C ARG A 261 22.51 -3.31 11.61
N GLY A 262 21.83 -2.23 11.98
CA GLY A 262 22.27 -1.26 12.97
C GLY A 262 21.87 -1.62 14.39
N THR A 263 20.66 -2.12 14.64
CA THR A 263 20.13 -2.34 15.99
C THR A 263 20.54 -3.69 16.57
N ARG A 264 21.85 -3.97 16.65
CA ARG A 264 22.37 -5.19 17.29
C ARG A 264 22.57 -4.98 18.79
N THR A 265 22.54 -6.08 19.55
CA THR A 265 22.74 -6.06 21.00
C THR A 265 24.08 -5.41 21.34
N CYS A 266 24.03 -4.31 22.11
CA CYS A 266 25.18 -3.46 22.45
C CYS A 266 25.99 -2.96 21.24
N GLY A 267 25.35 -2.89 20.06
CA GLY A 267 25.97 -2.46 18.80
C GLY A 267 26.41 -1.00 18.79
N GLN A 268 25.77 -0.15 19.61
CA GLN A 268 26.02 1.29 19.70
C GLN A 268 26.80 1.70 20.96
N ARG A 269 27.39 0.74 21.67
CA ARG A 269 28.07 1.02 22.96
C ARG A 269 29.23 2.02 22.87
N GLY A 270 29.80 2.26 21.69
CA GLY A 270 30.81 3.29 21.49
C GLY A 270 30.24 4.71 21.42
N LEU A 271 28.92 4.85 21.30
CA LEU A 271 28.19 6.12 21.33
C LEU A 271 27.66 6.43 22.73
N ASP A 272 27.43 7.72 23.00
CA ASP A 272 26.92 8.20 24.28
C ASP A 272 25.49 7.66 24.54
N PHE A 273 25.27 7.06 25.71
CA PHE A 273 23.96 6.54 26.12
C PHE A 273 23.10 7.66 26.69
N HIS A 274 21.93 7.93 26.08
CA HIS A 274 21.00 8.95 26.57
C HIS A 274 20.17 8.41 27.75
N PRO A 275 20.11 9.08 28.91
CA PRO A 275 19.41 8.59 30.10
C PRO A 275 17.92 8.27 29.89
N GLN A 276 17.25 8.96 28.97
CA GLN A 276 15.82 8.75 28.66
C GLN A 276 15.55 8.03 27.33
N GLN A 277 16.51 8.03 26.40
CA GLN A 277 16.29 7.59 25.01
C GLN A 277 17.19 6.41 24.60
N GLY A 278 18.14 6.03 25.46
CA GLY A 278 19.14 5.02 25.14
C GLY A 278 20.06 5.50 24.02
N TRP A 279 20.35 4.64 23.04
CA TRP A 279 21.02 5.07 21.82
C TRP A 279 20.00 5.38 20.71
N PRO A 280 19.70 6.66 20.40
CA PRO A 280 18.83 6.97 19.28
C PRO A 280 19.52 6.61 17.95
N LEU A 281 18.82 5.87 17.09
CA LEU A 281 19.22 5.58 15.72
C LEU A 281 18.30 6.33 14.77
N HIS A 282 18.78 7.38 14.11
CA HIS A 282 17.94 8.18 13.23
C HIS A 282 17.85 7.52 11.85
N VAL A 283 16.64 7.16 11.44
CA VAL A 283 16.37 6.47 10.17
C VAL A 283 15.61 7.41 9.25
N PHE A 284 16.19 7.74 8.10
CA PHE A 284 15.58 8.60 7.08
C PHE A 284 15.14 7.76 5.89
N VAL A 285 13.86 7.78 5.57
CA VAL A 285 13.29 7.06 4.43
C VAL A 285 12.93 8.05 3.33
N TYR A 286 13.58 7.95 2.17
CA TYR A 286 13.42 8.91 1.07
C TYR A 286 12.39 8.41 0.07
N ASP A 287 11.34 9.20 -0.16
CA ASP A 287 10.31 8.91 -1.16
C ASP A 287 10.06 10.11 -2.07
N LEU A 288 9.64 9.84 -3.30
CA LEU A 288 9.25 10.90 -4.22
C LEU A 288 7.80 11.27 -3.97
N GLU A 289 7.57 12.56 -3.75
CA GLU A 289 6.26 13.17 -3.67
C GLU A 289 5.82 13.62 -5.06
N ILE A 290 4.57 13.30 -5.39
CA ILE A 290 3.90 13.71 -6.61
C ILE A 290 3.01 14.91 -6.23
N PRO A 291 3.32 16.12 -6.73
CA PRO A 291 2.54 17.31 -6.47
C PRO A 291 1.05 17.11 -6.81
N ASP A 292 0.16 17.78 -6.05
CA ASP A 292 -1.30 17.68 -6.21
C ASP A 292 -1.77 17.89 -7.65
N GLU A 293 -1.17 18.88 -8.33
CA GLU A 293 -1.43 19.22 -9.74
C GLU A 293 -1.16 18.07 -10.72
N LEU A 294 -0.29 17.13 -10.36
CA LEU A 294 0.15 16.02 -11.21
C LEU A 294 -0.50 14.68 -10.87
N LYS A 295 -1.27 14.59 -9.78
CA LYS A 295 -1.86 13.32 -9.29
C LYS A 295 -2.66 12.57 -10.35
N ASN A 296 -3.44 13.28 -11.15
CA ASN A 296 -4.26 12.67 -12.22
C ASN A 296 -3.39 11.97 -13.29
N SER A 297 -2.21 12.52 -13.59
CA SER A 297 -1.23 11.90 -14.49
C SER A 297 -0.60 10.62 -13.91
N PHE A 298 -0.71 10.40 -12.59
CA PHE A 298 -0.09 9.28 -11.85
C PHE A 298 -1.12 8.49 -11.02
N MET A 299 -2.27 8.11 -11.59
CA MET A 299 -3.28 7.26 -10.93
C MET A 299 -3.81 7.79 -9.57
N GLY A 300 -3.85 9.12 -9.40
CA GLY A 300 -4.29 9.77 -8.17
C GLY A 300 -3.37 9.52 -6.97
N THR A 301 -2.13 9.11 -7.19
CA THR A 301 -1.18 8.76 -6.12
C THR A 301 -0.43 9.97 -5.59
N LYS A 302 -0.11 9.97 -4.30
CA LYS A 302 0.67 11.04 -3.64
C LYS A 302 2.16 10.82 -3.74
N THR A 303 2.61 9.57 -3.82
CA THR A 303 4.03 9.23 -3.82
C THR A 303 4.38 8.15 -4.85
N ALA A 304 5.66 8.05 -5.19
CA ALA A 304 6.14 7.03 -6.12
C ALA A 304 6.01 5.59 -5.59
N ILE A 305 6.12 5.37 -4.27
CA ILE A 305 5.83 4.03 -3.70
C ILE A 305 4.35 3.66 -3.84
N GLU A 306 3.42 4.61 -3.66
CA GLU A 306 1.99 4.35 -3.86
C GLU A 306 1.70 4.03 -5.33
N LEU A 307 2.31 4.77 -6.26
CA LEU A 307 2.27 4.49 -7.70
C LEU A 307 2.80 3.10 -8.03
N TYR A 308 3.93 2.72 -7.43
CA TYR A 308 4.52 1.40 -7.58
C TYR A 308 3.57 0.30 -7.08
N LEU A 309 2.99 0.44 -5.88
CA LEU A 309 2.08 -0.53 -5.30
C LEU A 309 0.78 -0.68 -6.11
N LYS A 310 0.19 0.44 -6.56
CA LYS A 310 -0.97 0.40 -7.47
C LYS A 310 -0.62 -0.27 -8.80
N ALA A 311 0.56 -0.01 -9.35
CA ALA A 311 1.03 -0.66 -10.57
C ALA A 311 1.25 -2.17 -10.41
N MET A 312 1.49 -2.67 -9.20
CA MET A 312 1.61 -4.11 -8.92
C MET A 312 0.26 -4.84 -8.82
N ASN A 313 -0.87 -4.12 -8.79
CA ASN A 313 -2.22 -4.69 -8.68
C ASN A 313 -2.38 -5.66 -7.49
N LEU A 314 -1.84 -5.29 -6.31
CA LEU A 314 -1.90 -6.09 -5.09
C LEU A 314 -3.32 -6.08 -4.49
N ASP A 315 -3.80 -7.24 -4.02
CA ASP A 315 -5.11 -7.37 -3.35
C ASP A 315 -5.06 -6.67 -1.97
N ILE A 316 -5.88 -5.63 -1.80
CA ILE A 316 -5.96 -4.84 -0.55
C ILE A 316 -6.34 -5.72 0.64
N ARG A 317 -7.12 -6.80 0.42
CA ARG A 317 -7.50 -7.74 1.48
C ARG A 317 -6.29 -8.48 2.06
N LEU A 318 -5.31 -8.82 1.23
CA LEU A 318 -4.07 -9.46 1.69
C LEU A 318 -3.24 -8.54 2.59
N LEU A 319 -3.25 -7.22 2.32
CA LEU A 319 -2.55 -6.23 3.14
C LEU A 319 -3.21 -6.08 4.52
N ASN A 320 -4.55 -5.97 4.55
CA ASN A 320 -5.31 -5.93 5.80
C ASN A 320 -5.10 -7.20 6.62
N PHE A 321 -5.21 -8.35 5.96
CA PHE A 321 -5.02 -9.66 6.58
C PHE A 321 -3.63 -9.81 7.19
N ALA A 322 -2.56 -9.41 6.49
CA ALA A 322 -1.19 -9.55 6.98
C ALA A 322 -0.98 -8.83 8.32
N SER A 323 -1.53 -7.61 8.47
CA SER A 323 -1.42 -6.84 9.72
C SER A 323 -2.21 -7.46 10.87
N ASP A 324 -3.45 -7.88 10.62
CA ASP A 324 -4.31 -8.49 11.64
C ASP A 324 -3.79 -9.89 12.05
N LEU A 325 -3.23 -10.63 11.10
CA LEU A 325 -2.55 -11.91 11.34
C LEU A 325 -1.35 -11.74 12.27
N GLU A 326 -0.43 -10.82 11.98
CA GLU A 326 0.75 -10.60 12.85
C GLU A 326 0.33 -10.25 14.28
N LYS A 327 -0.65 -9.35 14.45
CA LYS A 327 -1.18 -8.96 15.78
C LYS A 327 -1.81 -10.14 16.51
N THR A 328 -2.65 -10.91 15.83
CA THR A 328 -3.36 -12.04 16.42
C THR A 328 -2.37 -13.15 16.80
N THR A 329 -1.36 -13.44 15.98
CA THR A 329 -0.31 -14.43 16.30
C THR A 329 0.50 -14.03 17.54
N VAL A 330 0.78 -12.74 17.73
CA VAL A 330 1.47 -12.25 18.94
C VAL A 330 0.65 -12.55 20.18
N VAL A 331 -0.65 -12.23 20.17
CA VAL A 331 -1.56 -12.51 21.29
C VAL A 331 -1.72 -14.02 21.54
N GLY A 332 -1.72 -14.82 20.48
CA GLY A 332 -1.76 -16.29 20.53
C GLY A 332 -0.47 -16.98 20.93
N SER A 333 0.63 -16.24 21.12
CA SER A 333 1.90 -16.85 21.52
C SER A 333 1.86 -17.43 22.94
N VAL A 334 2.53 -18.56 23.12
CA VAL A 334 2.51 -19.34 24.38
C VAL A 334 3.11 -18.58 25.56
N ASP A 335 4.05 -17.67 25.29
CA ASP A 335 4.79 -16.89 26.28
C ASP A 335 4.34 -15.41 26.32
N TYR A 336 3.18 -15.09 25.73
CA TYR A 336 2.66 -13.73 25.69
C TYR A 336 2.60 -13.06 27.08
N ASP A 337 2.00 -13.74 28.07
CA ASP A 337 1.84 -13.19 29.41
C ASP A 337 3.18 -13.05 30.15
N LEU A 338 4.11 -13.98 29.93
CA LEU A 338 5.47 -13.93 30.51
C LEU A 338 6.29 -12.75 29.95
N ASN A 339 6.05 -12.38 28.69
CA ASN A 339 6.79 -11.34 27.98
C ASN A 339 6.12 -9.95 28.02
N LYS A 340 4.93 -9.81 28.61
CA LYS A 340 4.14 -8.56 28.63
C LYS A 340 4.93 -7.35 29.15
N ASN A 341 5.76 -7.53 30.18
CA ASN A 341 6.54 -6.45 30.80
C ASN A 341 7.66 -5.91 29.90
N ILE A 342 8.25 -6.76 29.05
CA ILE A 342 9.29 -6.32 28.10
C ILE A 342 8.69 -5.71 26.83
N HIS A 343 7.49 -6.12 26.42
CA HIS A 343 6.80 -5.56 25.25
C HIS A 343 6.08 -4.24 25.52
N SER A 344 5.64 -4.01 26.77
CA SER A 344 5.00 -2.75 27.21
C SER A 344 5.98 -1.62 27.50
N PHE A 345 7.27 -1.92 27.64
CA PHE A 345 8.32 -0.91 27.79
C PHE A 345 8.37 -0.03 26.53
N SER A 346 8.02 1.25 26.68
CA SER A 346 8.10 2.25 25.63
C SER A 346 8.77 3.52 26.19
N ILE A 347 9.71 4.08 25.44
CA ILE A 347 10.25 5.40 25.72
C ILE A 347 9.19 6.44 25.39
N PRO A 348 8.91 7.43 26.25
CA PRO A 348 8.12 8.58 25.86
C PRO A 348 8.87 9.37 24.78
N ILE A 349 8.45 9.27 23.52
CA ILE A 349 9.03 10.04 22.41
C ILE A 349 8.40 11.43 22.41
N ILE A 350 9.23 12.47 22.58
CA ILE A 350 8.86 13.86 22.28
C ILE A 350 9.24 14.12 20.82
N SER A 351 8.26 14.11 19.91
CA SER A 351 8.38 14.77 18.60
C SER A 351 7.01 15.25 18.11
N ILE A 352 7.04 16.49 17.62
CA ILE A 352 5.96 17.33 17.11
C ILE A 352 5.40 16.76 15.80
N ASP A 353 4.07 16.84 15.65
CA ASP A 353 3.24 16.60 14.46
C ASP A 353 3.38 15.25 13.75
N GLU A 354 2.59 14.27 14.21
CA GLU A 354 1.40 13.76 13.51
C GLU A 354 0.86 12.56 14.31
N LYS A 355 -0.46 12.37 14.25
CA LYS A 355 -1.20 11.27 14.87
C LYS A 355 -0.61 9.93 14.44
N ARG A 356 0.40 9.43 15.17
CA ARG A 356 0.63 8.00 15.26
C ARG A 356 -0.55 7.46 16.04
N GLU A 357 -1.38 6.65 15.38
CA GLU A 357 -2.26 5.72 16.08
C GLU A 357 -1.40 5.01 17.13
N GLY A 358 -1.56 5.45 18.37
CA GLY A 358 -0.99 4.77 19.53
C GLY A 358 -1.50 3.35 19.49
N PHE A 359 -0.58 2.43 19.75
CA PHE A 359 -0.84 1.00 19.83
C PHE A 359 -1.74 0.73 21.06
N GLU A 360 -3.02 1.06 20.98
CA GLU A 360 -4.02 0.68 21.97
C GLU A 360 -4.46 -0.76 21.66
N LEU A 361 -3.81 -1.72 22.32
CA LEU A 361 -4.10 -3.15 22.21
C LEU A 361 -5.50 -3.54 22.74
N ASN A 362 -6.26 -2.59 23.27
CA ASN A 362 -7.47 -2.85 24.06
C ASN A 362 -8.80 -2.61 23.33
N GLU A 363 -8.81 -2.11 22.09
CA GLU A 363 -10.09 -1.71 21.48
C GLU A 363 -10.90 -2.87 20.85
N HIS A 364 -10.33 -4.08 20.73
CA HIS A 364 -10.96 -5.20 19.99
C HIS A 364 -11.43 -6.37 20.86
N LEU A 365 -11.36 -6.27 22.19
CA LEU A 365 -11.92 -7.27 23.12
C LEU A 365 -13.05 -6.64 23.94
N ARG A 366 -14.20 -6.39 23.33
CA ARG A 366 -15.43 -6.14 24.10
C ARG A 366 -15.88 -7.46 24.75
N GLY A 367 -15.50 -7.71 26.01
CA GLY A 367 -16.17 -8.75 26.79
C GLY A 367 -15.49 -9.32 28.03
N SER A 368 -14.17 -9.22 28.21
CA SER A 368 -13.53 -9.79 29.40
C SER A 368 -13.50 -8.79 30.55
N LYS A 369 -14.41 -8.94 31.52
CA LYS A 369 -14.33 -8.22 32.80
C LYS A 369 -12.95 -8.48 33.43
N GLU A 370 -12.14 -7.43 33.56
CA GLU A 370 -10.89 -7.46 34.33
C GLU A 370 -11.22 -7.71 35.81
N ALA A 371 -10.96 -8.92 36.28
CA ALA A 371 -10.86 -9.20 37.70
C ALA A 371 -9.42 -8.93 38.15
N VAL A 372 -9.19 -7.76 38.76
CA VAL A 372 -7.97 -7.48 39.52
C VAL A 372 -7.92 -8.43 40.70
N TYR A 373 -7.10 -9.47 40.63
CA TYR A 373 -6.87 -10.40 41.74
C TYR A 373 -5.45 -10.23 42.29
N ASN A 374 -5.33 -9.52 43.40
CA ASN A 374 -4.17 -9.55 44.28
C ASN A 374 -4.24 -10.84 45.09
N GLY A 375 -3.35 -11.80 44.80
CA GLY A 375 -3.40 -13.12 45.44
C GLY A 375 -2.03 -13.67 45.80
N GLY A 376 -1.46 -13.19 46.92
CA GLY A 376 -0.55 -13.99 47.72
C GLY A 376 -1.34 -15.11 48.39
N GLY A 377 -1.15 -16.36 47.96
CA GLY A 377 -1.73 -17.56 48.57
C GLY A 377 -0.62 -18.50 49.09
N PRO A 378 -0.88 -19.29 50.15
CA PRO A 378 0.16 -20.07 50.81
C PRO A 378 0.58 -21.29 50.00
N LYS A 379 1.88 -21.57 49.97
CA LYS A 379 2.48 -22.77 49.36
C LYS A 379 1.98 -24.03 50.07
N GLN A 380 1.17 -24.85 49.40
CA GLN A 380 0.84 -26.20 49.89
C GLN A 380 1.96 -27.18 49.54
N ARG A 381 2.43 -27.92 50.55
CA ARG A 381 3.34 -29.07 50.41
C ARG A 381 2.56 -30.26 49.86
N LEU A 382 2.98 -30.79 48.72
CA LEU A 382 2.47 -32.05 48.15
C LEU A 382 2.78 -33.24 49.07
N SER A 383 1.74 -33.97 49.48
CA SER A 383 1.83 -35.29 50.10
C SER A 383 1.78 -36.37 49.00
N ILE A 384 2.78 -37.25 48.98
CA ILE A 384 2.85 -38.40 48.06
C ILE A 384 1.93 -39.50 48.60
N ARG A 385 0.97 -39.98 47.79
CA ARG A 385 0.27 -41.25 48.03
C ARG A 385 0.85 -42.31 47.08
N GLU A 386 1.22 -43.46 47.64
CA GLU A 386 1.60 -44.65 46.88
C GLU A 386 0.35 -45.30 46.28
N GLY A 387 0.35 -45.51 44.98
CA GLY A 387 -0.70 -46.18 44.21
C GLY A 387 -0.11 -46.80 42.94
N GLU A 388 -0.76 -47.87 42.46
CA GLU A 388 -0.40 -48.75 41.34
C GLU A 388 0.00 -48.03 40.03
N PRO A 389 0.70 -48.72 39.09
CA PRO A 389 1.45 -48.09 38.01
C PRO A 389 0.59 -47.14 37.17
N PHE A 390 1.01 -45.88 37.14
CA PHE A 390 0.38 -44.82 36.37
C PHE A 390 0.49 -45.13 34.87
N VAL A 391 -0.62 -45.46 34.22
CA VAL A 391 -0.72 -45.33 32.76
C VAL A 391 -0.63 -43.83 32.47
N VAL A 392 0.50 -43.37 31.93
CA VAL A 392 0.68 -41.97 31.53
C VAL A 392 -0.36 -41.67 30.45
N PRO A 393 -1.38 -40.82 30.71
CA PRO A 393 -2.32 -40.41 29.67
C PRO A 393 -1.51 -39.71 28.57
N GLU A 394 -1.83 -39.96 27.30
CA GLU A 394 -1.23 -39.20 26.21
C GLU A 394 -1.42 -37.69 26.49
N PRO A 395 -0.36 -36.87 26.40
CA PRO A 395 -0.45 -35.46 26.70
C PRO A 395 -1.42 -34.80 25.71
N LYS A 396 -2.58 -34.39 26.22
CA LYS A 396 -3.64 -33.77 25.41
C LYS A 396 -3.26 -32.32 25.10
N ARG A 397 -3.47 -31.91 23.85
CA ARG A 397 -3.31 -30.51 23.42
C ARG A 397 -4.36 -29.62 24.09
N LEU A 398 -3.91 -28.48 24.63
CA LEU A 398 -4.76 -27.50 25.31
C LEU A 398 -5.23 -26.41 24.34
N GLY A 399 -6.46 -25.92 24.53
CA GLY A 399 -6.96 -24.73 23.83
C GLY A 399 -6.23 -23.46 24.26
N TYR A 400 -6.52 -22.32 23.64
CA TYR A 400 -5.83 -21.06 23.87
C TYR A 400 -5.94 -20.59 25.34
N ASN A 401 -7.15 -20.58 25.91
CA ASN A 401 -7.36 -20.14 27.29
C ASN A 401 -6.73 -21.11 28.31
N GLU A 402 -6.94 -22.41 28.11
CA GLU A 402 -6.38 -23.46 28.97
C GLU A 402 -4.84 -23.45 28.96
N MET A 403 -4.24 -23.20 27.79
CA MET A 403 -2.78 -23.08 27.66
C MET A 403 -2.26 -21.88 28.45
N ARG A 404 -2.93 -20.73 28.42
CA ARG A 404 -2.52 -19.56 29.22
C ARG A 404 -2.55 -19.85 30.70
N ASP A 405 -3.60 -20.49 31.20
CA ASP A 405 -3.71 -20.88 32.61
C ASP A 405 -2.58 -21.85 32.98
N TYR A 406 -2.32 -22.85 32.13
CA TYR A 406 -1.20 -23.79 32.32
C TYR A 406 0.17 -23.09 32.39
N ILE A 407 0.43 -22.13 31.48
CA ILE A 407 1.69 -21.37 31.47
C ILE A 407 1.83 -20.50 32.71
N LYS A 408 0.74 -19.85 33.14
CA LYS A 408 0.73 -19.04 34.35
C LYS A 408 1.02 -19.88 35.60
N ASP A 409 0.46 -21.07 35.68
CA ASP A 409 0.61 -21.94 36.85
C ASP A 409 1.98 -22.63 36.91
N GLN A 410 2.50 -23.11 35.77
CA GLN A 410 3.72 -23.92 35.73
C GLN A 410 5.00 -23.15 35.37
N PHE A 411 4.89 -21.97 34.75
CA PHE A 411 6.03 -21.24 34.16
C PHE A 411 6.12 -19.77 34.59
N SER A 412 5.37 -19.34 35.62
CA SER A 412 5.38 -17.94 36.11
C SER A 412 6.76 -17.44 36.56
N GLU A 413 7.66 -18.34 36.95
CA GLU A 413 9.05 -17.99 37.32
C GLU A 413 9.88 -17.41 36.16
N PHE A 414 9.45 -17.64 34.90
CA PHE A 414 10.11 -17.11 33.71
C PHE A 414 9.51 -15.77 33.23
N THR A 415 8.70 -15.11 34.06
CA THR A 415 8.13 -13.79 33.75
C THR A 415 9.22 -12.73 33.71
N TRP A 416 9.22 -11.88 32.68
CA TRP A 416 10.11 -10.71 32.65
C TRP A 416 9.74 -9.73 33.75
N GLU A 417 10.72 -9.28 34.54
CA GLU A 417 10.51 -8.21 35.52
C GLU A 417 10.24 -6.86 34.84
N SER A 418 9.61 -5.93 35.57
CA SER A 418 9.39 -4.56 35.11
C SER A 418 10.73 -3.86 34.82
N VAL A 419 10.87 -3.33 33.62
CA VAL A 419 12.14 -2.77 33.13
C VAL A 419 12.36 -1.33 33.60
N LYS A 420 13.54 -1.03 34.17
CA LYS A 420 14.02 0.34 34.46
C LYS A 420 15.05 0.77 33.43
N MET A 421 15.06 2.06 33.06
CA MET A 421 15.98 2.59 32.05
C MET A 421 17.41 2.72 32.61
N GLU A 422 18.34 1.90 32.10
CA GLU A 422 19.75 1.88 32.50
C GLU A 422 20.63 1.36 31.34
N ASN A 423 21.92 1.69 31.33
CA ASN A 423 22.85 1.18 30.32
C ASN A 423 23.35 -0.21 30.71
N LEU A 424 22.85 -1.26 30.04
CA LEU A 424 23.23 -2.65 30.29
C LEU A 424 24.47 -3.11 29.48
N CYS A 425 25.12 -2.21 28.75
CA CYS A 425 26.29 -2.49 27.92
C CYS A 425 27.59 -1.85 28.44
N ALA A 426 27.54 -1.16 29.58
CA ALA A 426 28.75 -0.66 30.26
C ALA A 426 29.53 -1.84 30.88
N GLU A 427 30.79 -1.98 30.47
CA GLU A 427 31.82 -2.93 30.90
C GLU A 427 31.35 -4.26 31.54
N LYS A 428 31.16 -5.26 30.69
CA LYS A 428 31.66 -6.61 30.98
C LYS A 428 32.94 -6.81 30.20
N GLN A 429 33.98 -7.26 30.89
CA GLN A 429 35.29 -7.57 30.34
C GLN A 429 35.16 -8.35 29.02
N SER A 430 36.00 -7.98 28.05
CA SER A 430 36.21 -8.69 26.79
C SER A 430 36.27 -10.21 27.01
N GLY A 431 35.29 -10.92 26.45
CA GLY A 431 35.14 -12.37 26.56
C GLY A 431 36.39 -13.13 26.13
N GLY A 432 36.90 -13.95 27.04
CA GLY A 432 37.72 -15.11 26.70
C GLY A 432 36.84 -16.27 26.20
N SER A 433 37.46 -17.30 25.62
CA SER A 433 36.78 -18.56 25.30
C SER A 433 36.21 -19.19 26.59
N GLY A 434 34.94 -19.64 26.55
CA GLY A 434 34.28 -20.26 27.69
C GLY A 434 33.49 -19.34 28.62
N GLU A 435 33.09 -18.15 28.18
CA GLU A 435 32.20 -17.27 28.96
C GLU A 435 30.80 -17.89 29.10
N ILE A 436 30.38 -18.15 30.33
CA ILE A 436 29.04 -18.69 30.62
C ILE A 436 28.01 -17.54 30.57
N ILE A 437 27.12 -17.58 29.57
CA ILE A 437 26.06 -16.58 29.43
C ILE A 437 24.93 -16.81 30.42
N LYS A 438 24.52 -15.77 31.15
CA LYS A 438 23.24 -15.80 31.88
C LYS A 438 22.08 -15.77 30.86
N MET A 439 21.24 -16.81 30.87
CA MET A 439 20.08 -16.91 29.99
C MET A 439 19.02 -15.87 30.36
N THR A 440 18.26 -15.40 29.37
CA THR A 440 17.08 -14.54 29.60
C THR A 440 15.88 -15.38 30.06
N PRO A 441 14.86 -14.75 30.68
CA PRO A 441 13.66 -15.49 31.10
C PRO A 441 13.00 -16.27 29.96
N THR A 442 12.87 -15.67 28.76
CA THR A 442 12.34 -16.40 27.59
C THR A 442 13.26 -17.54 27.12
N GLN A 443 14.58 -17.37 27.12
CA GLN A 443 15.51 -18.46 26.76
C GLN A 443 15.36 -19.64 27.72
N ASP A 444 15.18 -19.32 29.02
CA ASP A 444 15.01 -20.30 30.08
C ASP A 444 13.65 -20.99 30.00
N PHE A 445 12.58 -20.24 29.71
CA PHE A 445 11.26 -20.79 29.42
C PHE A 445 11.32 -21.78 28.26
N ILE A 446 11.94 -21.42 27.12
CA ILE A 446 11.96 -22.24 25.92
C ILE A 446 12.65 -23.59 26.14
N ARG A 447 13.76 -23.63 26.88
CA ARG A 447 14.46 -24.90 27.15
C ARG A 447 13.69 -25.84 28.10
N HIS A 448 12.77 -25.31 28.91
CA HIS A 448 11.93 -26.08 29.83
C HIS A 448 10.56 -26.45 29.23
N TYR A 449 9.99 -25.57 28.40
CA TYR A 449 8.70 -25.80 27.75
C TYR A 449 8.83 -26.77 26.57
N PHE A 450 9.76 -26.51 25.64
CA PHE A 450 9.91 -27.33 24.44
C PHE A 450 10.89 -28.48 24.71
N THR A 451 10.33 -29.62 25.09
CA THR A 451 11.05 -30.83 25.48
C THR A 451 10.57 -32.03 24.65
N PRO A 452 11.29 -33.17 24.67
CA PRO A 452 10.85 -34.38 23.97
C PRO A 452 9.42 -34.84 24.31
N THR A 453 8.96 -34.62 25.55
CA THR A 453 7.65 -35.04 26.05
C THR A 453 6.53 -34.05 25.77
N ASN A 454 6.83 -32.88 25.19
CA ASN A 454 5.83 -31.87 24.89
C ASN A 454 4.76 -32.43 23.91
N PRO A 455 3.46 -32.16 24.09
CA PRO A 455 2.40 -32.60 23.17
C PRO A 455 2.58 -32.07 21.74
N VAL A 456 3.07 -30.83 21.56
CA VAL A 456 3.24 -30.25 20.23
C VAL A 456 4.43 -30.87 19.49
N LYS A 457 4.29 -31.12 18.17
CA LYS A 457 5.36 -31.71 17.35
C LYS A 457 6.41 -30.70 16.92
N GLY A 458 6.10 -29.41 16.97
CA GLY A 458 7.09 -28.37 16.73
C GLY A 458 6.72 -27.02 17.33
N MET A 459 7.65 -26.08 17.24
CA MET A 459 7.48 -24.72 17.74
C MET A 459 8.19 -23.71 16.82
N LEU A 460 7.54 -22.57 16.59
CA LEU A 460 8.05 -21.41 15.88
C LEU A 460 8.50 -20.35 16.88
N LEU A 461 9.79 -20.07 16.91
CA LEU A 461 10.37 -18.91 17.60
C LEU A 461 10.27 -17.69 16.68
N HIS A 462 9.16 -16.95 16.81
CA HIS A 462 8.98 -15.63 16.20
C HIS A 462 9.66 -14.58 17.09
N HIS A 463 10.99 -14.57 17.09
CA HIS A 463 11.75 -13.66 17.94
C HIS A 463 12.53 -12.64 17.10
N SER A 464 12.53 -11.38 17.53
CA SER A 464 13.23 -10.30 16.85
C SER A 464 14.75 -10.54 16.77
N VAL A 465 15.45 -9.78 15.92
CA VAL A 465 16.91 -9.91 15.80
C VAL A 465 17.61 -9.53 17.12
N GLY A 466 18.69 -10.23 17.47
CA GLY A 466 19.47 -9.94 18.69
C GLY A 466 18.89 -10.47 20.02
N THR A 467 17.74 -11.14 19.99
CA THR A 467 17.11 -11.78 21.17
C THR A 467 17.79 -13.06 21.67
N GLY A 468 18.70 -13.64 20.86
CA GLY A 468 19.42 -14.87 21.18
C GLY A 468 18.70 -16.16 20.76
N LYS A 469 18.07 -16.20 19.57
CA LYS A 469 17.42 -17.40 18.98
C LYS A 469 18.33 -18.63 18.94
N THR A 470 19.44 -18.59 18.18
CA THR A 470 20.78 -18.72 18.75
C THR A 470 20.95 -19.67 19.94
N CYS A 471 21.19 -19.00 21.05
CA CYS A 471 21.31 -19.52 22.40
C CYS A 471 20.08 -20.35 22.83
N SER A 472 18.86 -19.88 22.55
CA SER A 472 17.60 -20.55 22.94
C SER A 472 17.52 -21.97 22.37
N ALA A 473 17.84 -22.14 21.09
CA ALA A 473 17.80 -23.43 20.42
C ALA A 473 18.91 -24.37 20.89
N ILE A 474 20.13 -23.86 21.11
CA ILE A 474 21.24 -24.65 21.70
C ILE A 474 20.88 -25.09 23.13
N ALA A 475 20.33 -24.19 23.93
CA ALA A 475 19.91 -24.48 25.30
C ALA A 475 18.81 -25.55 25.33
N ALA A 476 17.77 -25.42 24.51
CA ALA A 476 16.71 -26.42 24.39
C ALA A 476 17.27 -27.79 23.97
N ALA A 477 18.11 -27.83 22.93
CA ALA A 477 18.73 -29.06 22.43
C ALA A 477 19.57 -29.79 23.49
N THR A 478 20.38 -29.06 24.25
CA THR A 478 21.37 -29.63 25.17
C THR A 478 20.81 -29.94 26.57
N THR A 479 19.70 -29.29 26.96
CA THR A 479 19.09 -29.46 28.29
C THR A 479 18.36 -30.79 28.43
N SER A 480 17.58 -31.18 27.43
CA SER A 480 16.68 -32.35 27.49
C SER A 480 16.85 -33.33 26.33
N PHE A 481 16.82 -32.84 25.08
CA PHE A 481 16.86 -33.67 23.87
C PHE A 481 18.12 -34.54 23.79
N GLU A 482 19.28 -33.92 23.98
CA GLU A 482 20.58 -34.59 23.99
C GLU A 482 20.63 -35.72 25.03
N LYS A 483 20.15 -35.44 26.26
CA LYS A 483 20.14 -36.43 27.36
C LYS A 483 19.21 -37.61 27.10
N GLN A 484 18.15 -37.41 26.31
CA GLN A 484 17.19 -38.44 25.94
C GLN A 484 17.56 -39.17 24.63
N GLY A 485 18.76 -38.94 24.11
CA GLY A 485 19.31 -39.63 22.96
C GLY A 485 18.73 -39.18 21.62
N TYR A 486 18.26 -37.93 21.53
CA TYR A 486 17.83 -37.36 20.26
C TYR A 486 19.04 -36.97 19.39
N THR A 487 18.91 -37.19 18.09
CA THR A 487 19.85 -36.65 17.09
C THR A 487 19.53 -35.17 16.85
N ILE A 488 20.52 -34.29 16.87
CA ILE A 488 20.34 -32.86 16.61
C ILE A 488 20.72 -32.56 15.16
N LEU A 489 19.73 -32.15 14.36
CA LEU A 489 19.95 -31.67 12.99
C LEU A 489 19.76 -30.16 12.96
N TRP A 490 20.76 -29.44 12.46
CA TRP A 490 20.71 -27.99 12.33
C TRP A 490 20.84 -27.55 10.87
N VAL A 491 19.85 -26.81 10.38
CA VAL A 491 19.81 -26.24 9.04
C VAL A 491 19.94 -24.72 9.15
N THR A 492 20.97 -24.16 8.52
CA THR A 492 21.18 -22.70 8.45
C THR A 492 21.96 -22.35 7.18
N ARG A 493 22.20 -21.07 6.93
CA ARG A 493 23.06 -20.63 5.81
C ARG A 493 24.53 -20.94 6.08
N THR A 494 25.27 -21.18 5.01
CA THR A 494 26.72 -21.39 5.08
C THR A 494 27.45 -20.24 5.80
N THR A 495 26.97 -19.01 5.63
CA THR A 495 27.54 -17.81 6.26
C THR A 495 27.24 -17.68 7.76
N LEU A 496 26.24 -18.40 8.29
CA LEU A 496 25.81 -18.31 9.69
C LEU A 496 26.29 -19.50 10.55
N LYS A 497 26.94 -20.51 9.94
CA LYS A 497 27.44 -21.67 10.68
C LYS A 497 28.46 -21.32 11.77
N SER A 498 29.23 -20.24 11.61
CA SER A 498 30.16 -19.74 12.62
C SER A 498 29.47 -19.33 13.91
N ASP A 499 28.27 -18.78 13.80
CA ASP A 499 27.55 -18.18 14.94
C ASP A 499 27.02 -19.26 15.88
N ILE A 500 26.69 -20.44 15.35
CA ILE A 500 26.34 -21.62 16.14
C ILE A 500 27.51 -21.99 17.05
N TRP A 501 28.73 -22.07 16.49
CA TRP A 501 29.92 -22.45 17.25
C TRP A 501 30.34 -21.41 18.26
N LYS A 502 30.17 -20.12 17.91
CA LYS A 502 30.38 -19.02 18.86
C LYS A 502 29.47 -19.18 20.08
N ASN A 503 28.17 -19.44 19.90
CA ASN A 503 27.21 -19.64 21.00
C ASN A 503 27.33 -21.03 21.69
N MET A 504 28.12 -21.93 21.12
CA MET A 504 28.41 -23.24 21.71
C MET A 504 29.63 -23.17 22.63
N PHE A 505 30.70 -22.49 22.20
CA PHE A 505 32.03 -22.57 22.82
C PHE A 505 32.55 -21.24 23.38
N ASP A 506 32.28 -20.10 22.74
CA ASP A 506 32.81 -18.83 23.22
C ASP A 506 31.84 -18.19 24.22
N GLN A 507 30.57 -18.17 23.81
CA GLN A 507 29.42 -17.64 24.53
C GLN A 507 28.53 -18.81 24.94
N VAL A 508 28.89 -19.54 26.00
CA VAL A 508 28.41 -20.90 26.27
C VAL A 508 26.93 -20.92 26.68
N CYS A 509 26.08 -21.24 25.70
CA CYS A 509 24.65 -21.50 25.87
C CYS A 509 24.32 -23.00 26.01
N SER A 510 25.28 -23.87 25.73
CA SER A 510 25.12 -25.31 25.87
C SER A 510 25.15 -25.72 27.35
N GLU A 511 24.08 -26.39 27.79
CA GLU A 511 23.96 -26.87 29.16
C GLU A 511 24.96 -28.01 29.45
N SER A 512 25.23 -28.87 28.46
CA SER A 512 26.22 -29.95 28.61
C SER A 512 27.64 -29.41 28.79
N ILE A 513 28.03 -28.41 27.98
CA ILE A 513 29.35 -27.77 28.08
C ILE A 513 29.45 -26.92 29.34
N ARG A 514 28.39 -26.16 29.69
CA ARG A 514 28.34 -25.37 30.93
C ARG A 514 28.60 -26.24 32.16
N ASN A 515 27.99 -27.43 32.23
CA ASN A 515 28.21 -28.38 33.30
C ASN A 515 29.66 -28.91 33.31
N GLN A 516 30.28 -29.16 32.16
CA GLN A 516 31.69 -29.58 32.09
C GLN A 516 32.65 -28.47 32.54
N ILE A 517 32.37 -27.21 32.21
CA ILE A 517 33.18 -26.07 32.69
C ILE A 517 33.02 -25.92 34.21
N THR A 518 31.78 -25.89 34.70
CA THR A 518 31.47 -25.60 36.11
C THR A 518 31.87 -26.74 37.04
N ASN A 519 31.59 -27.99 36.65
CA ASN A 519 31.77 -29.16 37.52
C ASN A 519 33.09 -29.90 37.28
N SER A 520 33.69 -29.76 36.09
CA SER A 520 34.91 -30.50 35.69
C SER A 520 36.09 -29.61 35.33
N GLY A 521 35.96 -28.29 35.45
CA GLY A 521 37.05 -27.34 35.19
C GLY A 521 37.52 -27.30 33.74
N LEU A 522 36.68 -27.69 32.78
CA LEU A 522 37.05 -27.77 31.37
C LEU A 522 37.46 -26.39 30.83
N GLN A 523 38.66 -26.29 30.27
CA GLN A 523 39.09 -25.14 29.47
C GLN A 523 38.82 -25.40 27.99
N ILE A 524 38.19 -24.43 27.31
CA ILE A 524 37.83 -24.56 25.90
C ILE A 524 39.07 -24.33 25.04
N PRO A 525 39.49 -25.31 24.21
CA PRO A 525 40.65 -25.16 23.34
C PRO A 525 40.43 -24.08 22.28
N ASP A 526 41.48 -23.38 21.85
CA ASP A 526 41.37 -22.40 20.75
C ASP A 526 41.23 -23.05 19.36
N GLU A 527 41.82 -24.23 19.16
CA GLU A 527 41.74 -24.95 17.89
C GLU A 527 40.35 -25.54 17.65
N GLN A 528 39.76 -25.21 16.50
CA GLN A 528 38.42 -25.69 16.12
C GLN A 528 38.30 -27.23 16.14
N ASN A 529 39.29 -27.98 15.65
CA ASN A 529 39.23 -29.44 15.63
C ASN A 529 39.14 -30.05 17.04
N LYS A 530 39.77 -29.42 18.03
CA LYS A 530 39.71 -29.84 19.44
C LYS A 530 38.37 -29.46 20.06
N ARG A 531 37.84 -28.25 19.79
CA ARG A 531 36.49 -27.83 20.19
C ARG A 531 35.42 -28.83 19.73
N MET A 532 35.54 -29.29 18.49
CA MET A 532 34.58 -30.19 17.86
C MET A 532 34.53 -31.61 18.44
N ARG A 533 35.52 -32.00 19.27
CA ARG A 533 35.55 -33.27 20.02
C ARG A 533 34.80 -33.20 21.35
N LEU A 534 34.50 -32.01 21.84
CA LEU A 534 33.75 -31.79 23.08
C LEU A 534 32.24 -32.03 22.91
N LEU A 535 31.75 -32.05 21.66
CA LEU A 535 30.35 -32.31 21.38
C LEU A 535 29.99 -33.78 21.60
N SER A 536 28.78 -34.02 22.08
CA SER A 536 28.24 -35.37 22.24
C SER A 536 27.88 -36.02 20.91
N LYS A 537 27.56 -37.33 20.96
CA LYS A 537 27.11 -38.12 19.81
C LYS A 537 25.83 -37.57 19.16
N ALA A 538 25.03 -36.81 19.90
CA ALA A 538 23.83 -36.14 19.39
C ALA A 538 24.13 -35.14 18.26
N TRP A 539 25.34 -34.58 18.23
CA TRP A 539 25.84 -33.64 17.20
C TRP A 539 26.75 -34.32 16.17
N SER A 540 26.62 -35.63 15.98
CA SER A 540 27.41 -36.41 15.02
C SER A 540 27.25 -35.91 13.57
N ILE A 541 26.06 -35.42 13.22
CA ILE A 541 25.80 -34.73 11.96
C ILE A 541 26.01 -33.23 12.17
N ARG A 542 26.98 -32.66 11.43
CA ARG A 542 27.32 -31.23 11.55
C ARG A 542 26.22 -30.34 10.92
N PRO A 543 26.09 -29.07 11.35
CA PRO A 543 25.16 -28.12 10.76
C PRO A 543 25.31 -28.03 9.24
N MET A 544 24.18 -28.04 8.54
CA MET A 544 24.10 -28.18 7.08
C MET A 544 23.38 -27.00 6.43
N SER A 545 23.61 -26.80 5.13
CA SER A 545 22.84 -25.81 4.34
C SER A 545 21.47 -26.35 3.95
N TYR A 546 20.54 -25.46 3.57
CA TYR A 546 19.22 -25.82 3.05
C TYR A 546 19.30 -26.80 1.86
N LYS A 547 20.25 -26.61 0.95
CA LYS A 547 20.51 -27.53 -0.16
C LYS A 547 20.95 -28.92 0.31
N GLN A 548 21.88 -28.97 1.27
CA GLN A 548 22.36 -30.24 1.84
C GLN A 548 21.23 -30.97 2.56
N PHE A 549 20.36 -30.23 3.24
CA PHE A 549 19.19 -30.76 3.89
C PHE A 549 18.15 -31.28 2.88
N SER A 550 17.90 -30.54 1.79
CA SER A 550 17.04 -31.00 0.71
C SER A 550 17.51 -32.35 0.15
N ASN A 551 18.81 -32.49 -0.12
CA ASN A 551 19.39 -33.74 -0.60
C ASN A 551 19.20 -34.88 0.41
N LEU A 552 19.39 -34.59 1.71
CA LEU A 552 19.17 -35.56 2.80
C LEU A 552 17.73 -36.07 2.79
N VAL A 553 16.75 -35.17 2.67
CA VAL A 553 15.33 -35.54 2.64
C VAL A 553 14.96 -36.30 1.36
N SER A 554 15.57 -35.95 0.22
CA SER A 554 15.40 -36.67 -1.06
C SER A 554 16.10 -38.04 -1.08
N LYS A 555 16.59 -38.56 0.05
CA LYS A 555 17.30 -39.85 0.21
C LYS A 555 18.57 -39.95 -0.63
N GLN A 556 19.15 -38.82 -0.99
CA GLN A 556 20.40 -38.74 -1.72
C GLN A 556 21.50 -38.36 -0.72
N ASN A 557 22.73 -38.84 -0.93
CA ASN A 557 23.95 -38.45 -0.20
C ASN A 557 24.31 -39.24 1.09
N SER A 558 25.56 -39.09 1.51
CA SER A 558 26.16 -39.72 2.68
C SER A 558 25.52 -39.34 4.01
N LEU A 559 24.94 -38.13 4.11
CA LEU A 559 24.24 -37.65 5.31
C LEU A 559 22.98 -38.45 5.59
N TYR A 560 22.22 -38.81 4.56
CA TYR A 560 21.05 -39.67 4.71
C TYR A 560 21.46 -41.05 5.24
N ASN A 561 22.51 -41.65 4.68
CA ASN A 561 23.02 -42.94 5.14
C ASN A 561 23.50 -42.90 6.60
N ALA A 562 24.12 -41.79 7.01
CA ALA A 562 24.50 -41.59 8.41
C ALA A 562 23.27 -41.53 9.32
N LEU A 563 22.23 -40.81 8.92
CA LEU A 563 20.99 -40.70 9.68
C LEU A 563 20.26 -42.05 9.78
N VAL A 564 20.18 -42.81 8.68
CA VAL A 564 19.65 -44.19 8.66
C VAL A 564 20.42 -45.11 9.61
N LYS A 565 21.75 -44.97 9.66
CA LYS A 565 22.59 -45.76 10.58
C LYS A 565 22.31 -45.43 12.05
N ILE A 566 21.92 -44.20 12.37
CA ILE A 566 21.66 -43.74 13.74
C ILE A 566 20.22 -44.07 14.16
N ASN A 567 19.23 -43.73 13.33
CA ASN A 567 17.81 -43.76 13.70
C ASN A 567 17.02 -44.94 13.11
N GLY A 568 17.57 -45.62 12.08
CA GLY A 568 16.92 -46.70 11.35
C GLY A 568 16.44 -46.30 9.95
N LYS A 569 16.11 -47.30 9.13
CA LYS A 569 15.70 -47.10 7.73
C LYS A 569 14.22 -46.71 7.57
N GLU A 570 13.36 -47.17 8.48
CA GLU A 570 11.91 -46.99 8.41
C GLU A 570 11.49 -45.52 8.58
N ASP A 571 12.00 -44.87 9.64
CA ASP A 571 11.89 -43.42 9.83
C ASP A 571 13.27 -42.85 10.21
N PRO A 572 14.03 -42.32 9.23
CA PRO A 572 15.31 -41.69 9.49
C PRO A 572 15.21 -40.47 10.41
N LEU A 573 14.06 -39.81 10.52
CA LEU A 573 13.87 -38.64 11.40
C LEU A 573 13.38 -39.02 12.81
N ARG A 574 13.19 -40.30 13.11
CA ARG A 574 12.83 -40.77 14.44
C ARG A 574 13.81 -40.26 15.50
N LYS A 575 13.30 -39.80 16.65
CA LYS A 575 14.07 -39.19 17.74
C LYS A 575 15.07 -38.13 17.25
N THR A 576 14.61 -37.24 16.39
CA THR A 576 15.43 -36.15 15.86
C THR A 576 14.85 -34.80 16.28
N LEU A 577 15.69 -33.90 16.80
CA LEU A 577 15.36 -32.48 16.91
C LEU A 577 15.89 -31.79 15.65
N LEU A 578 14.98 -31.32 14.80
CA LEU A 578 15.31 -30.58 13.60
C LEU A 578 15.16 -29.07 13.88
N ILE A 579 16.27 -28.36 13.84
CA ILE A 579 16.33 -26.91 14.05
C ILE A 579 16.55 -26.24 12.69
N ILE A 580 15.62 -25.38 12.28
CA ILE A 580 15.71 -24.63 11.03
C ILE A 580 15.80 -23.14 11.35
N ASP A 581 16.97 -22.57 11.06
CA ASP A 581 17.29 -21.16 11.26
C ASP A 581 16.99 -20.35 9.99
N GLU A 582 16.46 -19.14 10.16
CA GLU A 582 15.87 -18.32 9.09
C GLU A 582 14.71 -19.03 8.34
N ALA A 583 13.80 -19.63 9.11
CA ALA A 583 12.72 -20.48 8.59
C ALA A 583 11.82 -19.79 7.54
N HIS A 584 11.76 -18.45 7.52
CA HIS A 584 11.04 -17.71 6.48
C HIS A 584 11.54 -17.99 5.06
N LYS A 585 12.75 -18.53 4.89
CA LYS A 585 13.31 -18.97 3.61
C LYS A 585 12.71 -20.26 3.06
N LEU A 586 11.92 -20.99 3.85
CA LEU A 586 11.25 -22.21 3.40
C LEU A 586 10.14 -21.92 2.39
N TYR A 587 9.34 -20.89 2.67
CA TYR A 587 8.21 -20.49 1.81
C TYR A 587 8.39 -19.10 1.19
N GLY A 588 9.10 -18.20 1.86
CA GLY A 588 9.41 -16.86 1.37
C GLY A 588 10.69 -16.82 0.52
N GLY A 589 10.68 -16.04 -0.56
CA GLY A 589 11.90 -15.58 -1.22
C GLY A 589 12.01 -15.78 -2.73
N GLY A 590 11.95 -14.65 -3.44
CA GLY A 590 12.64 -14.46 -4.72
C GLY A 590 14.16 -14.30 -4.60
N ASP A 591 14.72 -14.35 -3.37
CA ASP A 591 16.13 -14.06 -3.07
C ASP A 591 17.05 -15.29 -2.96
N LEU A 592 16.50 -16.50 -2.85
CA LEU A 592 17.31 -17.73 -2.94
C LEU A 592 17.58 -18.03 -4.41
N SER A 593 18.85 -18.25 -4.77
CA SER A 593 19.19 -18.81 -6.08
C SER A 593 18.40 -20.10 -6.31
N SER A 594 18.05 -20.40 -7.56
CA SER A 594 17.36 -21.65 -7.93
C SER A 594 18.07 -22.91 -7.40
N ILE A 595 19.36 -22.78 -7.07
CA ILE A 595 20.25 -23.83 -6.57
C ILE A 595 20.13 -24.03 -5.04
N GLU A 596 19.66 -23.03 -4.29
CA GLU A 596 19.53 -23.07 -2.82
C GLU A 596 18.10 -23.30 -2.32
N LYS A 597 17.10 -23.30 -3.22
CA LYS A 597 15.71 -23.54 -2.85
C LYS A 597 15.51 -24.99 -2.37
N PRO A 598 14.99 -25.22 -1.15
CA PRO A 598 14.73 -26.56 -0.66
C PRO A 598 13.53 -27.19 -1.39
N ASP A 599 13.55 -28.51 -1.55
CA ASP A 599 12.38 -29.28 -1.98
C ASP A 599 11.37 -29.37 -0.82
N MET A 600 10.43 -28.43 -0.83
CA MET A 600 9.42 -28.30 0.23
C MET A 600 8.43 -29.46 0.24
N ASN A 601 8.18 -30.10 -0.90
CA ASN A 601 7.27 -31.25 -0.97
C ASN A 601 7.92 -32.45 -0.29
N ALA A 602 9.18 -32.73 -0.59
CA ALA A 602 9.93 -33.79 0.08
C ALA A 602 10.06 -33.54 1.59
N LEU A 603 10.36 -32.30 1.99
CA LEU A 603 10.43 -31.91 3.41
C LEU A 603 9.11 -32.14 4.14
N HIS A 604 8.02 -31.59 3.60
CA HIS A 604 6.69 -31.74 4.21
C HIS A 604 6.32 -33.22 4.34
N GLN A 605 6.49 -34.01 3.28
CA GLN A 605 6.21 -35.45 3.30
C GLN A 605 7.03 -36.19 4.36
N ALA A 606 8.32 -35.92 4.49
CA ALA A 606 9.18 -36.59 5.47
C ALA A 606 8.78 -36.25 6.92
N LEU A 607 8.43 -34.99 7.19
CA LEU A 607 7.95 -34.56 8.52
C LEU A 607 6.62 -35.22 8.86
N MET A 608 5.64 -35.14 7.94
CA MET A 608 4.31 -35.71 8.15
C MET A 608 4.36 -37.23 8.33
N TYR A 609 5.19 -37.91 7.53
CA TYR A 609 5.43 -39.34 7.68
C TYR A 609 5.99 -39.67 9.07
N SER A 610 6.99 -38.93 9.55
CA SER A 610 7.54 -39.15 10.90
C SER A 610 6.49 -38.90 11.99
N TYR A 611 5.68 -37.85 11.88
CA TYR A 611 4.60 -37.57 12.84
C TYR A 611 3.59 -38.72 12.94
N GLN A 612 3.19 -39.29 11.80
CA GLN A 612 2.23 -40.40 11.74
C GLN A 612 2.85 -41.74 12.16
N TYR A 613 4.06 -42.03 11.70
CA TYR A 613 4.70 -43.34 11.90
C TYR A 613 5.35 -43.49 13.28
N SER A 614 6.09 -42.47 13.73
CA SER A 614 6.89 -42.54 14.96
C SER A 614 6.18 -41.97 16.19
N GLY A 615 5.00 -41.33 16.03
CA GLY A 615 4.14 -40.90 17.13
C GLY A 615 4.85 -40.00 18.16
N ILE A 616 5.01 -40.48 19.40
CA ILE A 616 5.73 -39.77 20.48
C ILE A 616 7.23 -39.63 20.20
N PHE A 617 7.81 -40.53 19.42
CA PHE A 617 9.22 -40.53 19.03
C PHE A 617 9.47 -39.92 17.66
N SER A 618 8.46 -39.28 17.08
CA SER A 618 8.60 -38.53 15.83
C SER A 618 9.59 -37.38 15.97
N VAL A 619 10.00 -36.85 14.82
CA VAL A 619 10.80 -35.63 14.76
C VAL A 619 10.14 -34.51 15.58
N LYS A 620 10.95 -33.71 16.27
CA LYS A 620 10.52 -32.44 16.86
C LYS A 620 11.09 -31.30 16.04
N LEU A 621 10.25 -30.35 15.63
CA LEU A 621 10.64 -29.25 14.75
C LEU A 621 10.78 -27.94 15.54
N LEU A 622 11.93 -27.28 15.45
CA LEU A 622 12.15 -25.93 16.00
C LEU A 622 12.46 -24.97 14.86
N LEU A 623 11.49 -24.13 14.50
CA LEU A 623 11.63 -23.10 13.48
C LEU A 623 12.03 -21.78 14.12
N MET A 624 13.00 -21.08 13.55
CA MET A 624 13.46 -19.78 14.08
C MET A 624 13.43 -18.72 12.99
N THR A 625 12.76 -17.60 13.25
CA THR A 625 12.73 -16.46 12.32
C THR A 625 12.35 -15.17 13.03
N ALA A 626 12.89 -14.04 12.58
CA ALA A 626 12.43 -12.72 13.02
C ALA A 626 11.26 -12.18 12.18
N THR A 627 11.07 -12.72 10.97
CA THR A 627 10.11 -12.23 9.98
C THR A 627 9.42 -13.42 9.31
N PRO A 628 8.44 -14.07 9.95
CA PRO A 628 7.78 -15.25 9.39
C PRO A 628 6.91 -14.95 8.17
N ILE A 629 6.54 -13.68 7.96
CA ILE A 629 5.84 -13.18 6.77
C ILE A 629 6.85 -12.36 5.96
N THR A 630 7.10 -12.76 4.70
CA THR A 630 7.91 -11.96 3.75
C THR A 630 7.03 -11.34 2.68
N THR A 631 6.52 -12.11 1.73
CA THR A 631 5.73 -11.58 0.61
C THR A 631 4.25 -11.86 0.73
N ASP A 632 3.92 -13.05 1.23
CA ASP A 632 2.56 -13.55 1.36
C ASP A 632 2.27 -13.88 2.85
N PRO A 633 1.20 -13.34 3.45
CA PRO A 633 0.81 -13.68 4.83
C PRO A 633 0.58 -15.19 5.05
N MET A 634 0.24 -15.96 4.00
CA MET A 634 0.09 -17.41 4.10
C MET A 634 1.41 -18.15 4.39
N GLU A 635 2.56 -17.51 4.22
CA GLU A 635 3.86 -18.07 4.61
C GLU A 635 3.90 -18.44 6.10
N LEU A 636 3.39 -17.58 6.98
CA LEU A 636 3.33 -17.85 8.42
C LEU A 636 2.43 -19.07 8.73
N ILE A 637 1.28 -19.16 8.07
CA ILE A 637 0.36 -20.30 8.22
C ILE A 637 1.06 -21.61 7.79
N LYS A 638 1.75 -21.58 6.65
CA LYS A 638 2.51 -22.73 6.14
C LYS A 638 3.64 -23.13 7.10
N LEU A 639 4.35 -22.18 7.69
CA LEU A 639 5.38 -22.45 8.70
C LEU A 639 4.80 -23.12 9.95
N ILE A 640 3.68 -22.62 10.46
CA ILE A 640 3.01 -23.22 11.62
C ILE A 640 2.51 -24.64 11.28
N ASN A 641 1.96 -24.84 10.08
CA ASN A 641 1.50 -26.16 9.63
C ASN A 641 2.61 -27.23 9.60
N LEU A 642 3.87 -26.86 9.35
CA LEU A 642 5.00 -27.81 9.44
C LEU A 642 5.19 -28.37 10.85
N CYS A 643 4.78 -27.65 11.88
CA CYS A 643 4.82 -28.08 13.27
C CYS A 643 3.60 -28.92 13.68
N LYS A 644 2.60 -29.06 12.80
CA LYS A 644 1.30 -29.71 13.09
C LYS A 644 1.15 -31.04 12.32
N PRO A 645 0.56 -32.08 12.94
CA PRO A 645 0.08 -33.27 12.23
C PRO A 645 -0.90 -32.93 11.09
N PRO A 646 -1.03 -33.76 10.04
CA PRO A 646 -1.84 -33.45 8.86
C PRO A 646 -3.32 -33.11 9.14
N ASP A 647 -3.91 -33.74 10.14
CA ASP A 647 -5.31 -33.58 10.56
C ASP A 647 -5.58 -32.28 11.32
N GLU A 648 -4.54 -31.62 11.83
CA GLU A 648 -4.65 -30.36 12.55
C GLU A 648 -4.23 -29.15 11.68
N GLN A 649 -3.83 -29.35 10.42
CA GLN A 649 -3.32 -28.25 9.58
C GLN A 649 -4.41 -27.26 9.17
N MET A 650 -4.06 -25.98 9.19
CA MET A 650 -4.91 -24.90 8.70
C MET A 650 -4.88 -24.83 7.16
N PRO A 651 -5.90 -24.26 6.49
CA PRO A 651 -5.85 -24.01 5.05
C PRO A 651 -4.60 -23.22 4.66
N SER A 652 -3.90 -23.69 3.61
CA SER A 652 -2.62 -23.10 3.19
C SER A 652 -2.73 -22.13 2.00
N ASP A 653 -3.92 -22.03 1.39
CA ASP A 653 -4.29 -21.04 0.39
C ASP A 653 -5.20 -19.95 0.97
N PHE A 654 -5.02 -18.72 0.50
CA PHE A 654 -5.73 -17.55 1.02
C PHE A 654 -7.25 -17.63 0.81
N GLU A 655 -7.71 -18.22 -0.31
CA GLU A 655 -9.14 -18.30 -0.64
C GLU A 655 -9.90 -19.18 0.36
N SER A 656 -9.37 -20.36 0.68
CA SER A 656 -9.96 -21.30 1.64
C SER A 656 -9.80 -20.81 3.08
N PHE A 657 -8.67 -20.16 3.39
CA PHE A 657 -8.46 -19.54 4.69
C PHE A 657 -9.45 -18.39 4.89
N SER A 658 -9.58 -17.50 3.92
CA SER A 658 -10.47 -16.34 3.97
C SER A 658 -11.92 -16.75 4.27
N LYS A 659 -12.44 -17.76 3.56
CA LYS A 659 -13.79 -18.31 3.78
C LYS A 659 -14.06 -18.81 5.20
N SER A 660 -13.03 -19.26 5.90
CA SER A 660 -13.16 -19.89 7.22
C SER A 660 -12.87 -18.92 8.37
N TYR A 661 -12.01 -17.92 8.16
CA TYR A 661 -11.46 -17.08 9.23
C TYR A 661 -11.76 -15.58 9.06
N LEU A 662 -11.94 -15.09 7.84
CA LEU A 662 -11.93 -13.67 7.52
C LEU A 662 -13.29 -13.14 7.04
N ASP A 663 -13.44 -11.82 7.08
CA ASP A 663 -14.55 -11.08 6.46
C ASP A 663 -14.22 -10.62 5.02
N ASP A 664 -15.17 -9.93 4.39
CA ASP A 664 -15.04 -9.44 3.01
C ASP A 664 -13.91 -8.40 2.84
N ASP A 665 -13.51 -7.74 3.93
CA ASP A 665 -12.42 -6.74 3.98
C ASP A 665 -11.04 -7.36 4.25
N GLY A 666 -10.99 -8.67 4.50
CA GLY A 666 -9.78 -9.42 4.81
C GLY A 666 -9.32 -9.35 6.27
N LYS A 667 -10.19 -8.97 7.21
CA LYS A 667 -9.91 -8.98 8.66
C LYS A 667 -10.48 -10.24 9.32
N PHE A 668 -9.94 -10.64 10.47
CA PHE A 668 -10.50 -11.77 11.22
C PHE A 668 -11.90 -11.45 11.73
N THR A 669 -12.84 -12.37 11.47
CA THR A 669 -14.11 -12.42 12.20
C THR A 669 -13.87 -12.81 13.66
N ASP A 670 -14.77 -12.47 14.59
CA ASP A 670 -14.60 -12.84 16.00
C ASP A 670 -14.46 -14.36 16.21
N ARG A 671 -15.29 -15.14 15.50
CA ARG A 671 -15.21 -16.61 15.51
C ARG A 671 -13.91 -17.11 14.88
N GLY A 672 -13.53 -16.55 13.73
CA GLY A 672 -12.29 -16.90 13.04
C GLY A 672 -11.06 -16.62 13.90
N ARG A 673 -11.03 -15.47 14.59
CA ARG A 673 -9.94 -15.10 15.51
C ARG A 673 -9.83 -16.11 16.66
N ALA A 674 -10.95 -16.47 17.30
CA ALA A 674 -10.95 -17.44 18.39
C ALA A 674 -10.45 -18.82 17.93
N GLN A 675 -10.95 -19.30 16.78
CA GLN A 675 -10.51 -20.56 16.19
C GLN A 675 -9.01 -20.54 15.85
N TYR A 676 -8.53 -19.46 15.23
CA TYR A 676 -7.12 -19.30 14.90
C TYR A 676 -6.23 -19.33 16.16
N LEU A 677 -6.63 -18.65 17.24
CA LEU A 677 -5.91 -18.66 18.51
C LEU A 677 -5.79 -20.07 19.11
N ASP A 678 -6.87 -20.85 19.09
CA ASP A 678 -6.85 -22.27 19.48
C ASP A 678 -5.92 -23.07 18.56
N ASP A 679 -5.99 -22.80 17.25
CA ASP A 679 -5.21 -23.50 16.23
C ASP A 679 -3.70 -23.29 16.33
N ILE A 680 -3.24 -22.17 16.88
CA ILE A 680 -1.82 -21.87 17.09
C ILE A 680 -1.35 -22.09 18.53
N SER A 681 -2.26 -22.42 19.45
CA SER A 681 -1.97 -22.61 20.87
C SER A 681 -0.80 -23.58 21.09
N GLY A 682 0.26 -23.09 21.76
CA GLY A 682 1.44 -23.87 22.10
C GLY A 682 2.52 -24.00 21.01
N TYR A 683 2.24 -23.54 19.77
CA TYR A 683 3.18 -23.67 18.63
C TYR A 683 4.03 -22.42 18.38
N VAL A 684 3.64 -21.26 18.90
CA VAL A 684 4.36 -20.00 18.62
C VAL A 684 4.85 -19.40 19.92
N SER A 685 6.13 -19.03 19.97
CA SER A 685 6.68 -18.15 21.00
C SER A 685 7.09 -16.83 20.37
N TYR A 686 6.72 -15.72 21.02
CA TYR A 686 6.96 -14.37 20.51
C TYR A 686 7.77 -13.53 21.49
N LEU A 687 8.89 -13.00 21.01
CA LEU A 687 9.73 -12.09 21.77
C LEU A 687 10.25 -10.97 20.88
N ASN A 688 9.84 -9.75 21.17
CA ASN A 688 10.40 -8.55 20.58
C ASN A 688 11.17 -7.72 21.61
N ARG A 689 12.49 -7.61 21.42
CA ARG A 689 13.39 -6.79 22.26
C ARG A 689 13.90 -5.54 21.54
N GLU A 690 13.44 -5.25 20.34
CA GLU A 690 13.90 -4.07 19.57
C GLU A 690 13.62 -2.76 20.31
N LYS A 691 12.58 -2.72 21.16
CA LYS A 691 12.23 -1.57 22.01
C LYS A 691 13.04 -1.48 23.32
N ASP A 692 13.90 -2.46 23.63
CA ASP A 692 14.71 -2.45 24.85
C ASP A 692 15.92 -1.52 24.68
N ALA A 693 15.70 -0.24 24.97
CA ALA A 693 16.66 0.85 24.81
C ALA A 693 17.96 0.72 25.62
N ARG A 694 17.99 -0.21 26.58
CA ARG A 694 19.14 -0.49 27.45
C ARG A 694 20.26 -1.26 26.76
N GLN A 695 19.89 -2.04 25.75
CA GLN A 695 20.79 -2.92 24.99
C GLN A 695 20.73 -2.69 23.49
N PHE A 696 19.66 -2.10 22.98
CA PHE A 696 19.46 -1.86 21.55
C PHE A 696 19.27 -0.39 21.27
N ALA A 697 19.83 0.06 20.14
CA ALA A 697 19.53 1.38 19.63
C ALA A 697 18.06 1.48 19.19
N GLN A 698 17.48 2.66 19.40
CA GLN A 698 16.06 2.94 19.22
C GLN A 698 15.85 3.69 17.91
N PRO A 699 15.25 3.05 16.89
CA PRO A 699 15.07 3.67 15.60
C PRO A 699 14.01 4.79 15.65
N ILE A 700 14.41 5.99 15.25
CA ILE A 700 13.54 7.15 15.05
C ILE A 700 13.38 7.33 13.55
N ILE A 701 12.26 6.86 13.00
CA ILE A 701 11.97 6.88 11.57
C ILE A 701 11.34 8.23 11.17
N GLU A 702 11.98 8.92 10.23
CA GLU A 702 11.54 10.16 9.60
C GLU A 702 11.37 9.91 8.08
N HIS A 703 10.18 10.16 7.56
CA HIS A 703 9.91 10.07 6.12
C HIS A 703 10.25 11.41 5.46
N ILE A 704 11.16 11.38 4.48
CA ILE A 704 11.58 12.54 3.71
C ILE A 704 10.88 12.48 2.35
N HIS A 705 9.84 13.29 2.22
CA HIS A 705 9.12 13.51 0.96
C HIS A 705 9.88 14.53 0.11
N VAL A 706 10.22 14.13 -1.11
CA VAL A 706 10.98 14.96 -2.05
C VAL A 706 10.14 15.16 -3.31
N PRO A 707 9.83 16.40 -3.72
CA PRO A 707 9.04 16.62 -4.92
C PRO A 707 9.74 16.04 -6.16
N ILE A 708 8.97 15.41 -7.06
CA ILE A 708 9.47 14.82 -8.31
C ILE A 708 10.17 15.82 -9.22
N SER A 709 9.82 17.11 -9.11
CA SER A 709 10.49 18.23 -9.75
C SER A 709 10.35 19.47 -8.87
N ASP A 710 11.42 20.24 -8.71
CA ASP A 710 11.39 21.56 -8.05
C ASP A 710 10.71 22.61 -8.95
N ASP A 711 10.72 22.40 -10.27
CA ASP A 711 10.15 23.29 -11.28
C ASP A 711 9.21 22.50 -12.22
N ILE A 712 7.92 22.84 -12.21
CA ILE A 712 6.89 22.23 -13.08
C ILE A 712 6.70 23.07 -14.35
N ASP A 713 7.24 24.28 -14.43
CA ASP A 713 6.99 25.21 -15.53
C ASP A 713 7.60 24.71 -16.84
N MET A 714 8.77 24.06 -16.79
CA MET A 714 9.33 23.35 -17.95
C MET A 714 8.37 22.27 -18.47
N ALA A 715 7.71 21.54 -17.57
CA ALA A 715 6.72 20.53 -17.94
C ALA A 715 5.45 21.16 -18.52
N LYS A 716 5.02 22.31 -18.01
CA LYS A 716 3.89 23.09 -18.57
C LYS A 716 4.19 23.62 -19.97
N ARG A 717 5.44 23.94 -20.29
CA ARG A 717 5.83 24.43 -21.63
C ARG A 717 5.75 23.35 -22.72
N PHE A 718 6.07 22.11 -22.38
CA PHE A 718 6.28 21.05 -23.37
C PHE A 718 5.30 19.87 -23.31
N ASP A 719 4.57 19.66 -22.20
CA ASP A 719 3.70 18.49 -22.03
C ASP A 719 2.20 18.82 -22.11
N LYS A 720 1.63 18.58 -23.29
CA LYS A 720 0.19 18.74 -23.58
C LYS A 720 -0.73 18.01 -22.62
N LYS A 721 -0.30 16.89 -22.04
CA LYS A 721 -1.14 16.12 -21.11
C LYS A 721 -1.04 16.66 -19.69
N ILE A 722 0.14 17.08 -19.22
CA ILE A 722 0.24 17.79 -17.92
C ILE A 722 -0.60 19.05 -17.96
N VAL A 723 -0.47 19.87 -19.00
CA VAL A 723 -1.28 21.09 -19.14
C VAL A 723 -2.77 20.76 -19.20
N ARG A 724 -3.15 19.70 -19.94
CA ARG A 724 -4.55 19.23 -19.96
C ARG A 724 -5.04 18.88 -18.55
N ASP A 725 -4.30 18.05 -17.82
CA ASP A 725 -4.68 17.55 -16.50
C ASP A 725 -4.74 18.67 -15.45
N ILE A 726 -3.76 19.59 -15.46
CA ILE A 726 -3.73 20.79 -14.60
C ILE A 726 -4.97 21.66 -14.86
N MET A 727 -5.26 21.94 -16.14
CA MET A 727 -6.41 22.78 -16.51
C MET A 727 -7.76 22.06 -16.35
N GLU A 728 -7.75 20.73 -16.32
CA GLU A 728 -8.94 19.89 -16.07
C GLU A 728 -9.23 19.68 -14.58
N SER A 729 -8.29 19.94 -13.67
CA SER A 729 -8.50 19.71 -12.22
C SER A 729 -9.77 20.36 -11.65
N ASP A 730 -10.05 21.61 -12.00
CA ASP A 730 -11.21 22.36 -11.51
C ASP A 730 -12.50 22.20 -12.35
N LEU A 731 -12.38 21.66 -13.57
CA LEU A 731 -13.48 21.60 -14.54
C LEU A 731 -14.62 20.65 -14.08
N PRO A 732 -14.36 19.46 -13.53
CA PRO A 732 -15.38 18.58 -12.96
C PRO A 732 -16.16 19.24 -11.83
N GLU A 733 -15.49 19.96 -10.93
CA GLU A 733 -16.15 20.63 -9.81
C GLU A 733 -17.07 21.74 -10.32
N LEU A 734 -16.60 22.55 -11.28
CA LEU A 734 -17.42 23.58 -11.93
C LEU A 734 -18.60 22.98 -12.70
N LYS A 735 -18.40 21.86 -13.41
CA LYS A 735 -19.48 21.13 -14.11
C LYS A 735 -20.49 20.53 -13.13
N ASN A 736 -20.05 20.04 -11.98
CA ASN A 736 -20.93 19.52 -10.93
C ASN A 736 -21.72 20.65 -10.27
N LYS A 737 -21.08 21.78 -9.92
CA LYS A 737 -21.78 22.99 -9.46
C LYS A 737 -22.81 23.47 -10.47
N LEU A 738 -22.46 23.47 -11.77
CA LEU A 738 -23.40 23.80 -12.84
C LEU A 738 -24.56 22.79 -12.90
N LYS A 739 -24.29 21.48 -12.77
CA LYS A 739 -25.33 20.45 -12.73
C LYS A 739 -26.28 20.67 -11.56
N GLU A 740 -25.76 20.87 -10.35
CA GLU A 740 -26.56 21.12 -9.13
C GLU A 740 -27.40 22.41 -9.24
N GLU A 741 -26.79 23.54 -9.63
CA GLU A 741 -27.51 24.81 -9.84
C GLU A 741 -28.54 24.71 -10.99
N SER A 742 -28.23 23.95 -12.04
CA SER A 742 -29.18 23.68 -13.12
C SER A 742 -30.33 22.75 -12.70
N LYS A 743 -30.11 21.88 -11.70
CA LYS A 743 -31.11 20.96 -11.15
C LYS A 743 -32.13 21.73 -10.31
N LEU A 744 -31.69 22.75 -9.57
CA LEU A 744 -32.59 23.71 -8.89
C LEU A 744 -33.53 24.42 -9.89
N MET A 745 -33.09 24.61 -11.14
CA MET A 745 -33.89 25.19 -12.21
C MET A 745 -34.77 24.18 -12.97
N ARG A 746 -34.57 22.87 -12.81
CA ARG A 746 -35.43 21.85 -13.45
C ARG A 746 -36.70 21.65 -12.60
N GLY A 747 -37.85 21.76 -13.25
CA GLY A 747 -39.16 21.54 -12.60
C GLY A 747 -39.85 22.84 -12.18
N GLU A 748 -40.23 22.93 -10.90
CA GLU A 748 -41.24 23.88 -10.40
C GLU A 748 -40.85 25.36 -10.45
N LEU A 749 -39.57 25.69 -10.28
CA LEU A 749 -39.03 27.08 -10.36
C LEU A 749 -38.87 27.57 -11.80
N GLY A 750 -38.72 26.66 -12.76
CA GLY A 750 -38.65 26.98 -14.19
C GLY A 750 -40.01 27.31 -14.81
N ASP A 751 -41.11 26.89 -14.17
CA ASP A 751 -42.48 27.01 -14.68
C ASP A 751 -43.44 27.64 -13.65
N LEU A 752 -43.05 28.81 -13.14
CA LEU A 752 -43.81 29.59 -12.15
C LEU A 752 -45.08 30.23 -12.75
N ASP A 753 -46.24 29.67 -12.41
CA ASP A 753 -47.57 30.17 -12.80
C ASP A 753 -48.40 30.54 -11.55
N ILE A 754 -49.14 31.64 -11.64
CA ILE A 754 -50.11 32.10 -10.62
C ILE A 754 -51.15 31.02 -10.32
N ASN A 755 -51.56 30.25 -11.33
CA ASN A 755 -52.57 29.20 -11.20
C ASN A 755 -52.12 28.06 -10.27
N LYS A 756 -50.81 27.86 -10.09
CA LYS A 756 -50.27 26.83 -9.20
C LYS A 756 -50.60 27.08 -7.72
N PHE A 757 -50.80 28.34 -7.34
CA PHE A 757 -51.04 28.77 -5.96
C PHE A 757 -52.49 29.12 -5.68
N LYS A 758 -53.42 28.82 -6.61
CA LYS A 758 -54.84 29.12 -6.45
C LYS A 758 -55.49 28.37 -5.29
N PHE A 759 -54.97 27.22 -4.87
CA PHE A 759 -55.49 26.48 -3.72
C PHE A 759 -55.53 27.32 -2.43
N LEU A 760 -54.63 28.31 -2.27
CA LEU A 760 -54.63 29.24 -1.12
C LEU A 760 -55.92 30.07 -1.05
N LYS A 761 -56.59 30.26 -2.19
CA LYS A 761 -57.89 30.92 -2.28
C LYS A 761 -58.97 30.08 -1.62
N ASP A 762 -59.01 28.79 -1.98
CA ASP A 762 -60.02 27.85 -1.47
C ASP A 762 -59.73 27.49 0.00
N GLU A 763 -58.46 27.37 0.39
CA GLU A 763 -58.03 27.05 1.77
C GLU A 763 -58.32 28.19 2.77
N ILE A 764 -58.21 29.45 2.36
CA ILE A 764 -58.32 30.61 3.27
C ILE A 764 -59.71 31.25 3.20
N CYS A 765 -60.36 31.27 2.04
CA CYS A 765 -61.65 31.95 1.85
C CYS A 765 -62.85 31.00 1.71
N GLY A 766 -62.65 29.67 1.78
CA GLY A 766 -63.67 28.67 1.46
C GLY A 766 -64.95 28.73 2.31
N ASP A 767 -64.85 29.20 3.55
CA ASP A 767 -65.97 29.25 4.51
C ASP A 767 -66.72 30.60 4.52
N LEU A 768 -66.39 31.52 3.61
CA LEU A 768 -66.93 32.89 3.59
C LEU A 768 -68.01 33.06 2.50
N GLU A 769 -69.09 33.78 2.81
CA GLU A 769 -70.18 34.07 1.87
C GLU A 769 -70.36 35.58 1.60
N GLY A 770 -70.90 35.93 0.43
CA GLY A 770 -71.30 37.31 0.11
C GLY A 770 -70.17 38.31 -0.13
N SER A 771 -70.23 39.49 0.49
CA SER A 771 -69.27 40.59 0.28
C SER A 771 -67.88 40.30 0.89
N SER A 772 -67.85 39.53 1.98
CA SER A 772 -66.61 39.16 2.68
C SER A 772 -65.75 38.19 1.85
N LEU A 773 -66.40 37.25 1.14
CA LEU A 773 -65.74 36.38 0.17
C LEU A 773 -65.01 37.19 -0.91
N LYS A 774 -65.68 38.15 -1.55
CA LYS A 774 -65.08 38.98 -2.61
C LYS A 774 -63.88 39.80 -2.12
N THR A 775 -63.88 40.21 -0.85
CA THR A 775 -62.77 40.94 -0.24
C THR A 775 -61.60 40.00 0.09
N CYS A 776 -61.89 38.84 0.68
CA CYS A 776 -60.89 37.80 0.95
C CYS A 776 -60.20 37.33 -0.33
N GLU A 777 -60.97 36.99 -1.37
CA GLU A 777 -60.43 36.56 -2.66
C GLU A 777 -59.52 37.63 -3.30
N ARG A 778 -59.83 38.91 -3.11
CA ARG A 778 -59.01 40.01 -3.63
C ARG A 778 -57.66 40.08 -2.92
N VAL A 779 -57.65 39.97 -1.60
CA VAL A 779 -56.44 39.99 -0.75
C VAL A 779 -55.55 38.78 -1.04
N VAL A 780 -56.14 37.59 -1.14
CA VAL A 780 -55.41 36.37 -1.48
C VAL A 780 -54.77 36.47 -2.87
N ASN A 781 -55.53 36.90 -3.88
CA ASN A 781 -54.99 37.04 -5.25
C ASN A 781 -53.88 38.10 -5.36
N GLN A 782 -53.95 39.19 -4.57
CA GLN A 782 -52.88 40.20 -4.52
C GLN A 782 -51.60 39.63 -3.92
N ASN A 783 -51.71 38.90 -2.81
CA ASN A 783 -50.55 38.29 -2.15
C ASN A 783 -49.95 37.14 -2.99
N ILE A 784 -50.76 36.33 -3.69
CA ILE A 784 -50.26 35.32 -4.64
C ILE A 784 -49.43 36.00 -5.75
N LYS A 785 -49.87 37.14 -6.28
CA LYS A 785 -49.10 37.89 -7.30
C LYS A 785 -47.76 38.39 -6.76
N LEU A 786 -47.70 38.87 -5.52
CA LEU A 786 -46.47 39.30 -4.87
C LEU A 786 -45.52 38.12 -4.62
N MET A 787 -46.04 36.99 -4.14
CA MET A 787 -45.28 35.76 -3.93
C MET A 787 -44.66 35.24 -5.23
N VAL A 788 -45.43 35.18 -6.33
CA VAL A 788 -44.91 34.76 -7.64
C VAL A 788 -43.85 35.74 -8.15
N LYS A 789 -43.99 37.04 -7.86
CA LYS A 789 -42.99 38.05 -8.22
C LYS A 789 -41.68 37.83 -7.45
N GLU A 790 -41.75 37.55 -6.15
CA GLU A 790 -40.58 37.24 -5.31
C GLU A 790 -39.92 35.92 -5.75
N ALA A 791 -40.70 34.88 -6.02
CA ALA A 791 -40.21 33.62 -6.56
C ALA A 791 -39.50 33.78 -7.92
N LYS A 792 -40.00 34.66 -8.79
CA LYS A 792 -39.36 34.98 -10.07
C LYS A 792 -38.01 35.68 -9.89
N VAL A 793 -37.90 36.61 -8.93
CA VAL A 793 -36.63 37.28 -8.61
C VAL A 793 -35.57 36.28 -8.14
N GLU A 794 -35.95 35.34 -7.27
CA GLU A 794 -35.02 34.28 -6.84
C GLU A 794 -34.65 33.33 -7.99
N ALA A 795 -35.60 32.96 -8.86
CA ALA A 795 -35.32 32.18 -10.05
C ALA A 795 -34.36 32.91 -11.02
N ASP A 796 -34.47 34.23 -11.15
CA ASP A 796 -33.57 35.04 -11.97
C ASP A 796 -32.16 35.13 -11.39
N LYS A 797 -32.00 35.19 -10.06
CA LYS A 797 -30.68 35.09 -9.40
C LYS A 797 -30.00 33.76 -9.70
N ILE A 798 -30.73 32.65 -9.61
CA ILE A 798 -30.20 31.31 -9.93
C ILE A 798 -29.83 31.22 -11.42
N ARG A 799 -30.64 31.77 -12.33
CA ARG A 799 -30.29 31.87 -13.77
C ARG A 799 -29.01 32.69 -14.00
N GLY A 800 -28.84 33.78 -13.26
CA GLY A 800 -27.62 34.60 -13.27
C GLY A 800 -26.40 33.76 -12.91
N LYS A 801 -26.43 33.05 -11.77
CA LYS A 801 -25.36 32.14 -11.34
C LYS A 801 -25.06 31.04 -12.36
N VAL A 802 -26.09 30.41 -12.94
CA VAL A 802 -25.93 29.39 -13.99
C VAL A 802 -25.27 29.97 -15.24
N LYS A 803 -25.58 31.23 -15.60
CA LYS A 803 -24.96 31.92 -16.73
C LYS A 803 -23.49 32.23 -16.45
N GLU A 804 -23.17 32.76 -15.28
CA GLU A 804 -21.79 33.02 -14.84
C GLU A 804 -20.95 31.73 -14.84
N LEU A 805 -21.47 30.63 -14.28
CA LEU A 805 -20.79 29.33 -14.30
C LEU A 805 -20.56 28.81 -15.72
N ARG A 806 -21.50 29.04 -16.66
CA ARG A 806 -21.32 28.66 -18.07
C ARG A 806 -20.26 29.50 -18.77
N GLU A 807 -20.21 30.80 -18.51
CA GLU A 807 -19.17 31.69 -19.05
C GLU A 807 -17.79 31.29 -18.50
N LEU A 808 -17.65 31.07 -17.20
CA LEU A 808 -16.40 30.60 -16.59
C LEU A 808 -15.90 29.27 -17.18
N ILE A 809 -16.81 28.31 -17.41
CA ILE A 809 -16.46 27.04 -18.06
C ILE A 809 -16.04 27.26 -19.52
N LYS A 810 -16.70 28.17 -20.24
CA LYS A 810 -16.35 28.50 -21.63
C LYS A 810 -14.97 29.14 -21.70
N ASP A 811 -14.71 30.14 -20.86
CA ASP A 811 -13.43 30.85 -20.81
C ASP A 811 -12.29 29.89 -20.47
N LYS A 812 -12.44 29.04 -19.44
CA LYS A 812 -11.44 28.00 -19.10
C LYS A 812 -11.18 27.03 -20.26
N ASN A 813 -12.22 26.65 -21.02
CA ASN A 813 -12.04 25.78 -22.19
C ASN A 813 -11.33 26.50 -23.35
N GLU A 814 -11.55 27.81 -23.53
CA GLU A 814 -10.83 28.62 -24.52
C GLU A 814 -9.36 28.80 -24.12
N THR A 815 -9.06 29.17 -22.86
CA THR A 815 -7.68 29.24 -22.35
C THR A 815 -6.93 27.92 -22.52
N LYS A 816 -7.61 26.80 -22.23
CA LYS A 816 -7.06 25.46 -22.44
C LYS A 816 -6.73 25.18 -23.91
N LYS A 817 -7.59 25.60 -24.83
CA LYS A 817 -7.36 25.41 -26.27
C LYS A 817 -6.14 26.20 -26.75
N VAL A 818 -5.96 27.42 -26.27
CA VAL A 818 -4.81 28.27 -26.57
C VAL A 818 -3.53 27.64 -26.02
N ALA A 819 -3.48 27.35 -24.72
CA ALA A 819 -2.30 26.75 -24.08
C ALA A 819 -1.87 25.42 -24.74
N LEU A 820 -2.82 24.58 -25.16
CA LEU A 820 -2.51 23.31 -25.86
C LEU A 820 -1.96 23.50 -27.28
N ALA A 821 -2.32 24.59 -27.95
CA ALA A 821 -1.80 24.92 -29.28
C ALA A 821 -0.35 25.38 -29.18
N ASP A 822 -0.07 26.29 -28.25
CA ASP A 822 1.24 26.92 -28.03
C ASP A 822 2.34 25.90 -27.73
N ILE A 823 2.03 24.81 -27.00
CA ILE A 823 2.98 23.74 -26.69
C ILE A 823 3.61 23.12 -27.95
N THR A 824 2.87 23.04 -29.06
CA THR A 824 3.42 22.48 -30.31
C THR A 824 4.48 23.41 -30.90
N GLY A 825 4.24 24.72 -30.84
CA GLY A 825 5.22 25.73 -31.27
C GLY A 825 6.42 25.79 -30.34
N ASN A 826 6.21 25.69 -29.03
CA ASN A 826 7.29 25.70 -28.04
C ASN A 826 8.31 24.57 -28.26
N ILE A 827 7.85 23.37 -28.65
CA ILE A 827 8.74 22.23 -28.91
C ILE A 827 9.68 22.51 -30.09
N GLU A 828 9.20 23.22 -31.12
CA GLU A 828 9.97 23.58 -32.31
C GLU A 828 10.88 24.80 -32.04
N GLU A 829 10.43 25.76 -31.23
CA GLU A 829 11.17 26.98 -30.90
C GLU A 829 12.28 26.77 -29.86
N TYR A 830 12.07 25.86 -28.90
CA TYR A 830 12.98 25.59 -27.77
C TYR A 830 13.43 24.13 -27.74
N GLU A 831 14.11 23.68 -28.80
CA GLU A 831 14.53 22.27 -28.97
C GLU A 831 15.48 21.79 -27.85
N ASP A 832 16.46 22.61 -27.46
CA ASP A 832 17.43 22.28 -26.40
C ASP A 832 16.78 22.11 -25.03
N ASP A 833 15.89 23.04 -24.65
CA ASP A 833 15.12 22.98 -23.40
C ASP A 833 14.20 21.74 -23.39
N TYR A 834 13.68 21.35 -24.55
CA TYR A 834 12.86 20.15 -24.69
C TYR A 834 13.69 18.86 -24.52
N GLU A 835 14.91 18.80 -25.03
CA GLU A 835 15.83 17.69 -24.77
C GLU A 835 16.22 17.61 -23.29
N GLN A 836 16.44 18.74 -22.63
CA GLN A 836 16.64 18.79 -21.18
C GLN A 836 15.40 18.24 -20.45
N TYR A 837 14.20 18.68 -20.83
CA TYR A 837 12.94 18.18 -20.28
C TYR A 837 12.80 16.66 -20.44
N LYS A 838 13.14 16.09 -21.60
CA LYS A 838 13.15 14.63 -21.82
C LYS A 838 14.09 13.89 -20.87
N GLY A 839 15.17 14.54 -20.45
CA GLY A 839 16.15 14.03 -19.49
C GLY A 839 15.67 14.06 -18.03
N THR A 840 14.61 14.79 -17.71
CA THR A 840 14.11 14.95 -16.33
C THR A 840 13.48 13.67 -15.79
N LEU A 841 13.48 13.55 -14.46
CA LEU A 841 12.81 12.47 -13.76
C LEU A 841 11.30 12.41 -14.05
N LEU A 842 10.62 13.57 -14.04
CA LEU A 842 9.19 13.69 -14.27
C LEU A 842 8.78 13.12 -15.65
N TYR A 843 9.49 13.53 -16.71
CA TYR A 843 9.22 13.04 -18.06
C TYR A 843 9.42 11.52 -18.16
N GLN A 844 10.52 11.01 -17.60
CA GLN A 844 10.84 9.59 -17.68
C GLN A 844 9.81 8.72 -16.93
N LEU A 845 9.42 9.10 -15.72
CA LEU A 845 8.41 8.37 -14.95
C LEU A 845 7.06 8.37 -15.69
N LYS A 846 6.61 9.53 -16.17
CA LYS A 846 5.32 9.64 -16.84
C LYS A 846 5.30 8.95 -18.21
N ASN A 847 6.27 9.25 -19.08
CA ASN A 847 6.18 8.91 -20.50
C ASN A 847 6.83 7.57 -20.83
N LYS A 848 7.86 7.14 -20.08
CA LYS A 848 8.52 5.85 -20.30
C LYS A 848 7.92 4.76 -19.41
N CYS A 849 7.56 5.05 -18.17
CA CYS A 849 6.92 4.04 -17.31
C CYS A 849 5.40 3.95 -17.50
N GLY A 850 4.74 5.03 -17.96
CA GLY A 850 3.32 5.03 -18.29
C GLY A 850 3.01 4.27 -19.58
N LYS A 851 2.31 3.14 -19.47
CA LYS A 851 1.70 2.39 -20.57
C LYS A 851 0.27 2.87 -20.80
N LYS A 852 -0.07 3.17 -22.05
CA LYS A 852 -1.44 3.53 -22.43
C LYS A 852 -2.31 2.29 -22.36
N VAL A 853 -3.24 2.23 -21.41
CA VAL A 853 -4.30 1.21 -21.38
C VAL A 853 -5.58 1.89 -21.85
N SER A 854 -6.18 1.35 -22.91
CA SER A 854 -7.46 1.89 -23.35
C SER A 854 -8.56 1.40 -22.42
N ASN A 855 -9.41 2.33 -21.93
CA ASN A 855 -10.74 2.02 -21.35
C ASN A 855 -11.69 1.33 -22.35
N LEU A 856 -11.18 0.96 -23.52
CA LEU A 856 -11.81 0.03 -24.42
C LEU A 856 -12.15 -1.29 -23.74
N ALA A 857 -11.57 -1.76 -22.63
CA ALA A 857 -11.86 -3.10 -22.09
C ALA A 857 -13.37 -3.43 -22.01
N LYS A 858 -14.17 -2.64 -21.27
CA LYS A 858 -15.63 -2.87 -21.13
C LYS A 858 -16.40 -2.71 -22.45
N LEU A 859 -16.11 -1.66 -23.22
CA LEU A 859 -16.77 -1.42 -24.52
C LEU A 859 -16.31 -2.45 -25.58
N SER A 860 -15.07 -2.90 -25.50
CA SER A 860 -14.44 -3.88 -26.37
C SER A 860 -14.95 -5.27 -26.06
N ASP A 861 -15.23 -5.62 -24.80
CA ASP A 861 -15.85 -6.88 -24.46
C ASP A 861 -17.25 -6.99 -25.10
N ILE A 862 -18.03 -5.90 -25.04
CA ILE A 862 -19.34 -5.81 -25.70
C ILE A 862 -19.21 -5.82 -27.22
N ILE A 863 -18.26 -5.06 -27.79
CA ILE A 863 -18.02 -5.02 -29.25
C ILE A 863 -17.46 -6.36 -29.77
N ASN A 864 -16.65 -7.06 -28.97
CA ASN A 864 -16.07 -8.36 -29.31
C ASN A 864 -17.11 -9.47 -29.21
N GLN A 865 -18.22 -9.27 -28.49
CA GLN A 865 -19.40 -10.15 -28.50
C GLN A 865 -20.31 -9.95 -29.72
N HIS A 866 -20.07 -8.92 -30.55
CA HIS A 866 -20.87 -8.67 -31.73
C HIS A 866 -20.65 -9.75 -32.82
N PRO A 867 -21.70 -10.41 -33.35
CA PRO A 867 -21.58 -11.58 -34.25
C PRO A 867 -20.68 -11.37 -35.47
N HIS A 868 -20.75 -10.19 -36.09
CA HIS A 868 -19.89 -9.84 -37.24
C HIS A 868 -18.40 -9.67 -36.87
N ILE A 869 -18.09 -9.22 -35.65
CA ILE A 869 -16.70 -9.05 -35.19
C ILE A 869 -16.10 -10.40 -34.82
N ILE A 870 -16.88 -11.27 -34.17
CA ILE A 870 -16.50 -12.66 -33.87
C ILE A 870 -16.08 -13.40 -35.15
N ASN A 871 -16.89 -13.36 -36.20
CA ASN A 871 -16.59 -14.02 -37.48
C ASN A 871 -15.28 -13.50 -38.13
N LEU A 872 -15.01 -12.19 -38.01
CA LEU A 872 -13.75 -11.60 -38.51
C LEU A 872 -12.55 -12.02 -37.66
N ASP A 873 -12.72 -12.09 -36.34
CA ASP A 873 -11.67 -12.49 -35.39
C ASP A 873 -11.36 -14.00 -35.48
N GLU A 874 -12.35 -14.85 -35.70
CA GLU A 874 -12.18 -16.27 -36.03
C GLU A 874 -11.37 -16.45 -37.33
N LYS A 875 -11.68 -15.70 -38.38
CA LYS A 875 -10.89 -15.74 -39.63
C LYS A 875 -9.43 -15.30 -39.42
N ILE A 876 -9.19 -14.28 -38.60
CA ILE A 876 -7.83 -13.86 -38.25
C ILE A 876 -7.11 -14.96 -37.46
N LYS A 877 -7.81 -15.60 -36.52
CA LYS A 877 -7.28 -16.72 -35.72
C LYS A 877 -6.91 -17.91 -36.61
N ASP A 878 -7.75 -18.28 -37.58
CA ASP A 878 -7.46 -19.36 -38.53
C ASP A 878 -6.21 -19.07 -39.37
N TYR A 879 -6.06 -17.84 -39.87
CA TYR A 879 -4.86 -17.44 -40.59
C TYR A 879 -3.59 -17.46 -39.72
N ASN A 880 -3.67 -17.04 -38.46
CA ASN A 880 -2.55 -17.09 -37.52
C ASN A 880 -2.18 -18.54 -37.13
N ASN A 881 -3.16 -19.41 -36.95
CA ASN A 881 -2.94 -20.84 -36.75
C ASN A 881 -2.19 -21.44 -37.96
N ARG A 882 -2.62 -21.09 -39.18
CA ARG A 882 -1.93 -21.53 -40.40
C ARG A 882 -0.48 -21.06 -40.49
N ILE A 883 -0.16 -19.83 -40.07
CA ILE A 883 1.23 -19.32 -39.99
C ILE A 883 2.06 -20.14 -38.99
N THR A 884 1.44 -20.51 -37.87
CA THR A 884 2.09 -21.30 -36.82
C THR A 884 2.39 -22.72 -37.30
N ASP A 885 1.43 -23.37 -37.98
CA ASP A 885 1.60 -24.70 -38.55
C ASP A 885 2.70 -24.73 -39.62
N LEU A 886 2.73 -23.75 -40.53
CA LEU A 886 3.80 -23.59 -41.51
C LEU A 886 5.19 -23.43 -40.86
N SER A 887 5.25 -22.82 -39.67
CA SER A 887 6.50 -22.67 -38.91
C SER A 887 6.90 -23.98 -38.21
N LYS A 888 5.93 -24.75 -37.72
CA LYS A 888 6.14 -26.07 -37.13
C LYS A 888 6.64 -27.08 -38.16
N GLU A 889 6.11 -27.07 -39.39
CA GLU A 889 6.57 -27.94 -40.48
C GLU A 889 8.08 -27.78 -40.75
N VAL A 890 8.57 -26.54 -40.80
CA VAL A 890 10.01 -26.25 -41.00
C VAL A 890 10.84 -26.72 -39.80
N LYS A 891 10.32 -26.55 -38.58
CA LYS A 891 10.99 -26.99 -37.35
C LYS A 891 11.09 -28.52 -37.27
N GLN A 892 10.01 -29.24 -37.58
CA GLN A 892 9.99 -30.71 -37.63
C GLN A 892 10.97 -31.26 -38.66
N LEU A 893 11.06 -30.64 -39.85
CA LEU A 893 12.07 -31.02 -40.86
C LEU A 893 13.50 -30.87 -40.31
N SER A 894 13.78 -29.82 -39.54
CA SER A 894 15.08 -29.61 -38.91
C SER A 894 15.38 -30.62 -37.81
N GLU A 895 14.40 -30.96 -36.97
CA GLU A 895 14.53 -31.96 -35.91
C GLU A 895 14.75 -33.37 -36.49
N ASN A 896 14.01 -33.74 -37.54
CA ASN A 896 14.20 -35.02 -38.23
C ASN A 896 15.60 -35.14 -38.83
N TYR A 897 16.12 -34.07 -39.43
CA TYR A 897 17.50 -34.05 -39.91
C TYR A 897 18.52 -34.19 -38.78
N LYS A 898 18.32 -33.51 -37.64
CA LYS A 898 19.20 -33.64 -36.46
C LYS A 898 19.24 -35.09 -35.96
N LYS A 899 18.08 -35.73 -35.81
CA LYS A 899 17.97 -37.15 -35.43
C LYS A 899 18.69 -38.06 -36.43
N ARG A 900 18.50 -37.86 -37.73
CA ARG A 900 19.18 -38.65 -38.77
C ARG A 900 20.68 -38.46 -38.76
N LYS A 901 21.15 -37.22 -38.57
CA LYS A 901 22.58 -36.88 -38.44
C LYS A 901 23.20 -37.53 -37.21
N GLU A 902 22.48 -37.55 -36.09
CA GLU A 902 22.92 -38.18 -34.86
C GLU A 902 22.98 -39.70 -34.98
N TYR A 903 21.98 -40.32 -35.61
CA TYR A 903 22.00 -41.74 -35.98
C TYR A 903 23.25 -42.11 -36.81
N LEU A 904 23.53 -41.35 -37.88
CA LEU A 904 24.71 -41.56 -38.73
C LEU A 904 26.02 -41.35 -37.95
N LYS A 905 26.05 -40.41 -36.99
CA LYS A 905 27.22 -40.17 -36.13
C LYS A 905 27.43 -41.27 -35.08
N ASN A 906 26.36 -41.89 -34.60
CA ASN A 906 26.45 -42.97 -33.62
C ASN A 906 26.93 -44.27 -34.27
N MET A 907 26.52 -44.58 -35.51
CA MET A 907 27.13 -45.68 -36.27
C MET A 907 28.64 -45.50 -36.43
N LEU A 908 29.17 -44.27 -36.59
CA LEU A 908 30.62 -44.01 -36.67
C LEU A 908 31.41 -44.35 -35.38
N LYS A 909 30.73 -44.62 -34.27
CA LYS A 909 31.31 -45.02 -32.98
C LYS A 909 31.36 -46.54 -32.79
N GLU A 910 30.75 -47.31 -33.68
CA GLU A 910 30.84 -48.77 -33.71
C GLU A 910 32.15 -49.22 -34.38
N ASP A 911 32.56 -50.47 -34.17
CA ASP A 911 33.75 -51.06 -34.78
C ASP A 911 33.49 -51.31 -36.27
N LEU A 912 33.91 -50.37 -37.12
CA LEU A 912 33.64 -50.34 -38.56
C LEU A 912 34.93 -50.41 -39.37
N ASN A 913 34.90 -51.07 -40.52
CA ASN A 913 36.06 -51.10 -41.44
C ASN A 913 36.27 -49.72 -42.12
N GLU A 914 37.46 -49.45 -42.66
CA GLU A 914 37.80 -48.15 -43.26
C GLU A 914 36.86 -47.73 -44.42
N LEU A 915 36.37 -48.72 -45.17
CA LEU A 915 35.49 -48.54 -46.33
C LEU A 915 34.06 -48.16 -45.90
N GLU A 916 33.55 -48.78 -44.85
CA GLU A 916 32.27 -48.46 -44.20
C GLU A 916 32.31 -47.07 -43.56
N ARG A 917 33.42 -46.75 -42.88
CA ARG A 917 33.62 -45.44 -42.26
C ARG A 917 33.68 -44.31 -43.30
N SER A 918 34.31 -44.57 -44.45
CA SER A 918 34.34 -43.65 -45.60
C SER A 918 32.95 -43.47 -46.23
N SER A 919 32.21 -44.56 -46.38
CA SER A 919 30.85 -44.55 -46.94
C SER A 919 29.88 -43.76 -46.06
N ILE A 920 29.93 -43.92 -44.73
CA ILE A 920 29.09 -43.17 -43.78
C ILE A 920 29.48 -41.68 -43.77
N LYS A 921 30.77 -41.34 -43.81
CA LYS A 921 31.22 -39.92 -43.92
C LYS A 921 30.72 -39.27 -45.21
N THR A 922 30.73 -40.00 -46.31
CA THR A 922 30.20 -39.53 -47.61
C THR A 922 28.68 -39.36 -47.56
N ALA A 923 27.96 -40.30 -46.95
CA ALA A 923 26.52 -40.22 -46.75
C ALA A 923 26.12 -39.01 -45.87
N ILE A 924 26.90 -38.67 -44.84
CA ILE A 924 26.69 -37.47 -44.01
C ILE A 924 26.85 -36.19 -44.85
N LYS A 925 27.89 -36.12 -45.70
CA LYS A 925 28.12 -34.97 -46.59
C LYS A 925 27.00 -34.82 -47.63
N CYS A 926 26.57 -35.92 -48.25
CA CYS A 926 25.48 -35.91 -49.23
C CYS A 926 24.15 -35.50 -48.60
N ASN A 927 23.77 -36.13 -47.46
CA ASN A 927 22.57 -35.77 -46.70
C ASN A 927 22.57 -34.30 -46.27
N HIS A 928 23.73 -33.74 -45.92
CA HIS A 928 23.82 -32.33 -45.56
C HIS A 928 23.52 -31.40 -46.75
N LYS A 929 24.05 -31.73 -47.94
CA LYS A 929 23.81 -30.95 -49.16
C LYS A 929 22.34 -31.02 -49.59
N GLU A 930 21.75 -32.20 -49.56
CA GLU A 930 20.33 -32.41 -49.88
C GLU A 930 19.41 -31.68 -48.91
N TYR A 931 19.63 -31.82 -47.59
CA TYR A 931 18.88 -31.10 -46.57
C TYR A 931 19.01 -29.58 -46.72
N SER A 932 20.21 -29.06 -46.96
CA SER A 932 20.46 -27.63 -47.13
C SER A 932 19.70 -27.05 -48.32
N ASN A 933 19.61 -27.78 -49.43
CA ASN A 933 18.81 -27.37 -50.59
C ASN A 933 17.31 -27.43 -50.29
N LEU A 934 16.84 -28.53 -49.69
CA LEU A 934 15.43 -28.75 -49.39
C LEU A 934 14.89 -27.75 -48.36
N ILE A 935 15.66 -27.45 -47.30
CA ILE A 935 15.27 -26.49 -46.27
C ILE A 935 15.20 -25.06 -46.81
N LYS A 936 16.14 -24.66 -47.68
CA LYS A 936 16.11 -23.34 -48.35
C LYS A 936 14.86 -23.18 -49.21
N LEU A 937 14.52 -24.21 -50.00
CA LEU A 937 13.35 -24.21 -50.88
C LEU A 937 12.05 -24.14 -50.07
N LYS A 938 11.94 -24.93 -48.99
CA LYS A 938 10.79 -24.89 -48.08
C LYS A 938 10.69 -23.56 -47.31
N GLN A 939 11.80 -23.01 -46.83
CA GLN A 939 11.83 -21.71 -46.15
C GLN A 939 11.36 -20.58 -47.07
N ASN A 940 11.78 -20.58 -48.33
CA ASN A 940 11.34 -19.59 -49.32
C ASN A 940 9.83 -19.70 -49.59
N ASN A 941 9.31 -20.91 -49.80
CA ASN A 941 7.87 -21.14 -50.01
C ASN A 941 7.03 -20.74 -48.79
N VAL A 942 7.48 -21.06 -47.58
CA VAL A 942 6.82 -20.65 -46.34
C VAL A 942 6.84 -19.13 -46.19
N THR A 943 7.95 -18.48 -46.55
CA THR A 943 8.07 -17.01 -46.47
C THR A 943 7.10 -16.32 -47.42
N LEU A 944 6.97 -16.80 -48.66
CA LEU A 944 5.99 -16.30 -49.63
C LEU A 944 4.55 -16.51 -49.15
N THR A 945 4.23 -17.71 -48.67
CA THR A 945 2.89 -18.05 -48.17
C THR A 945 2.51 -17.21 -46.95
N LYS A 946 3.44 -17.00 -46.00
CA LYS A 946 3.24 -16.10 -44.86
C LYS A 946 2.99 -14.66 -45.31
N ARG A 947 3.71 -14.18 -46.32
CA ARG A 947 3.51 -12.83 -46.87
C ARG A 947 2.10 -12.66 -47.43
N ASP A 948 1.57 -13.65 -48.14
CA ASP A 948 0.21 -13.60 -48.69
C ASP A 948 -0.88 -13.73 -47.62
N ILE A 949 -0.70 -14.61 -46.63
CA ILE A 949 -1.60 -14.69 -45.48
C ILE A 949 -1.62 -13.35 -44.71
N ASN A 950 -0.45 -12.74 -44.48
CA ASN A 950 -0.37 -11.43 -43.82
C ASN A 950 -1.08 -10.32 -44.60
N LYS A 951 -1.06 -10.34 -45.94
CA LYS A 951 -1.86 -9.41 -46.76
C LYS A 951 -3.36 -9.60 -46.53
N LYS A 952 -3.83 -10.85 -46.45
CA LYS A 952 -5.24 -11.17 -46.17
C LYS A 952 -5.66 -10.72 -44.75
N ILE A 953 -4.81 -10.97 -43.75
CA ILE A 953 -5.03 -10.48 -42.37
C ILE A 953 -5.17 -8.96 -42.35
N LYS A 954 -4.28 -8.22 -43.02
CA LYS A 954 -4.37 -6.74 -43.11
C LYS A 954 -5.67 -6.27 -43.75
N GLY A 955 -6.16 -6.97 -44.78
CA GLY A 955 -7.45 -6.70 -45.40
C GLY A 955 -8.62 -6.87 -44.42
N ILE A 956 -8.65 -8.00 -43.70
CA ILE A 956 -9.70 -8.30 -42.71
C ILE A 956 -9.66 -7.32 -41.53
N GLN A 957 -8.48 -6.95 -41.06
CA GLN A 957 -8.30 -5.94 -40.01
C GLN A 957 -8.82 -4.57 -40.43
N LYS A 958 -8.66 -4.18 -41.70
CA LYS A 958 -9.23 -2.93 -42.24
C LYS A 958 -10.76 -2.96 -42.22
N THR A 959 -11.37 -4.08 -42.62
CA THR A 959 -12.83 -4.28 -42.56
C THR A 959 -13.34 -4.27 -41.13
N ARG A 960 -12.66 -4.94 -40.21
CA ARG A 960 -12.97 -4.94 -38.76
C ARG A 960 -12.98 -3.52 -38.20
N LYS A 961 -11.96 -2.72 -38.50
CA LYS A 961 -11.86 -1.32 -38.05
C LYS A 961 -12.99 -0.45 -38.59
N MET A 962 -13.42 -0.69 -39.83
CA MET A 962 -14.55 0.01 -40.45
C MET A 962 -15.88 -0.31 -39.75
N HIS A 963 -16.15 -1.59 -39.47
CA HIS A 963 -17.37 -1.99 -38.75
C HIS A 963 -17.42 -1.45 -37.32
N ILE A 964 -16.32 -1.49 -36.58
CA ILE A 964 -16.23 -0.87 -35.25
C ILE A 964 -16.54 0.63 -35.32
N GLY A 965 -15.98 1.33 -36.32
CA GLY A 965 -16.26 2.75 -36.54
C GLY A 965 -17.73 3.06 -36.87
N ASN A 966 -18.43 2.17 -37.57
CA ASN A 966 -19.85 2.32 -37.86
C ASN A 966 -20.71 2.08 -36.61
N ILE A 967 -20.42 1.03 -35.82
CA ILE A 967 -21.11 0.72 -34.56
C ILE A 967 -21.01 1.91 -33.59
N GLN A 968 -19.81 2.48 -33.43
CA GLN A 968 -19.60 3.66 -32.58
C GLN A 968 -20.39 4.90 -33.04
N LYS A 969 -20.56 5.08 -34.37
CA LYS A 969 -21.39 6.17 -34.91
C LYS A 969 -22.87 5.94 -34.64
N THR A 970 -23.35 4.70 -34.72
CA THR A 970 -24.74 4.35 -34.44
C THR A 970 -25.09 4.57 -32.96
N ILE A 971 -24.24 4.10 -32.04
CA ILE A 971 -24.42 4.31 -30.59
C ILE A 971 -24.50 5.81 -30.25
N LYS A 972 -23.59 6.62 -30.83
CA LYS A 972 -23.63 8.08 -30.64
C LYS A 972 -24.91 8.74 -31.16
N LYS A 973 -25.47 8.23 -32.27
CA LYS A 973 -26.75 8.74 -32.81
C LYS A 973 -27.92 8.38 -31.90
N LYS A 974 -28.01 7.14 -31.41
CA LYS A 974 -29.07 6.70 -30.47
C LYS A 974 -29.12 7.56 -29.22
N ILE A 975 -27.97 7.80 -28.57
CA ILE A 975 -27.90 8.63 -27.35
C ILE A 975 -28.39 10.06 -27.59
N ILE A 976 -28.02 10.66 -28.73
CA ILE A 976 -28.49 12.00 -29.11
C ILE A 976 -30.01 12.01 -29.36
N GLU A 977 -30.54 10.95 -29.97
CA GLU A 977 -31.98 10.79 -30.20
C GLU A 977 -32.75 10.59 -28.89
N ASP A 978 -32.23 9.81 -27.95
CA ASP A 978 -32.88 9.57 -26.66
C ASP A 978 -32.85 10.81 -25.76
N GLU A 979 -31.76 11.59 -25.76
CA GLU A 979 -31.77 12.92 -25.13
C GLU A 979 -32.82 13.85 -25.75
N ARG A 980 -32.99 13.82 -27.08
CA ARG A 980 -34.01 14.62 -27.78
C ARG A 980 -35.43 14.16 -27.42
N LYS A 981 -35.67 12.85 -27.38
CA LYS A 981 -36.96 12.27 -26.94
C LYS A 981 -37.27 12.66 -25.49
N LYS A 982 -36.29 12.57 -24.59
CA LYS A 982 -36.44 12.97 -23.18
C LYS A 982 -36.80 14.45 -23.04
N ARG A 983 -36.13 15.34 -23.79
CA ARG A 983 -36.48 16.78 -23.83
C ARG A 983 -37.86 17.04 -24.45
N ALA A 984 -38.26 16.26 -25.45
CA ALA A 984 -39.59 16.36 -26.04
C ALA A 984 -40.68 15.90 -25.06
N LEU A 985 -40.47 14.79 -24.35
CA LEU A 985 -41.34 14.30 -23.28
C LEU A 985 -41.49 15.32 -22.15
N ASP A 986 -40.38 15.89 -21.66
CA ASP A 986 -40.41 16.97 -20.64
C ASP A 986 -41.22 18.20 -21.12
N THR A 987 -41.18 18.49 -22.42
CA THR A 987 -41.90 19.63 -23.02
C THR A 987 -43.39 19.34 -23.14
N GLU A 988 -43.77 18.12 -23.54
CA GLU A 988 -45.17 17.68 -23.58
C GLU A 988 -45.77 17.57 -22.17
N GLU A 989 -45.02 17.04 -21.20
CA GLU A 989 -45.45 16.98 -19.80
C GLU A 989 -45.72 18.39 -19.23
N ARG A 990 -44.88 19.38 -19.56
CA ARG A 990 -45.12 20.80 -19.19
C ARG A 990 -46.39 21.36 -19.82
N LYS A 991 -46.71 21.01 -21.07
CA LYS A 991 -47.95 21.46 -21.73
C LYS A 991 -49.17 20.83 -21.06
N ILE A 992 -49.12 19.55 -20.72
CA ILE A 992 -50.19 18.82 -20.01
C ILE A 992 -50.40 19.39 -18.59
N ARG A 993 -49.32 19.69 -17.84
CA ARG A 993 -49.44 20.34 -16.53
C ARG A 993 -50.08 21.73 -16.63
N LYS A 994 -49.77 22.51 -17.68
CA LYS A 994 -50.40 23.82 -17.93
C LYS A 994 -51.88 23.75 -18.26
N THR A 995 -52.34 22.68 -18.92
CA THR A 995 -53.77 22.48 -19.18
C THR A 995 -54.52 22.00 -17.93
N LEU A 996 -53.94 21.08 -17.15
CA LEU A 996 -54.50 20.60 -15.87
C LEU A 996 -54.66 21.72 -14.83
N ARG A 997 -53.68 22.63 -14.71
CA ARG A 997 -53.74 23.81 -13.81
C ARG A 997 -54.89 24.78 -14.12
N LYS A 998 -55.56 24.67 -15.28
CA LYS A 998 -56.71 25.51 -15.66
C LYS A 998 -58.06 24.90 -15.30
N GLN A 999 -58.11 23.61 -14.94
CA GLN A 999 -59.33 22.93 -14.50
C GLN A 999 -59.60 23.21 -13.01
N GLN A 1000 -60.87 23.36 -12.62
CA GLN A 1000 -61.24 23.57 -11.21
C GLN A 1000 -61.02 22.28 -10.40
N GLY A 1001 -60.38 22.38 -9.23
CA GLY A 1001 -60.17 21.27 -8.28
C GLY A 1001 -58.84 20.51 -8.40
N TYR A 1002 -57.94 20.85 -9.33
CA TYR A 1002 -56.62 20.22 -9.42
C TYR A 1002 -55.59 20.91 -8.52
N GLN A 1003 -55.08 20.20 -7.51
CA GLN A 1003 -54.01 20.66 -6.61
C GLN A 1003 -52.70 19.95 -6.95
N GLU A 1004 -51.68 20.72 -7.34
CA GLU A 1004 -50.35 20.20 -7.61
C GLU A 1004 -49.50 20.25 -6.33
N GLU A 1005 -48.92 19.13 -5.92
CA GLU A 1005 -48.04 19.05 -4.75
C GLU A 1005 -46.76 19.86 -4.97
N ILE A 1006 -46.44 20.78 -4.05
CA ILE A 1006 -45.24 21.62 -4.11
C ILE A 1006 -44.09 20.89 -3.40
N LYS A 1007 -43.16 20.35 -4.17
CA LYS A 1007 -42.00 19.61 -3.64
C LYS A 1007 -40.78 20.50 -3.40
N HIS A 1008 -40.76 21.69 -3.99
CA HIS A 1008 -39.60 22.57 -3.91
C HIS A 1008 -39.55 23.38 -2.59
N GLU A 1009 -38.49 23.20 -1.80
CA GLU A 1009 -38.31 23.78 -0.46
C GLU A 1009 -38.45 25.31 -0.43
N LEU A 1010 -37.79 26.02 -1.36
CA LEU A 1010 -37.90 27.48 -1.48
C LEU A 1010 -39.35 27.96 -1.71
N LEU A 1011 -40.13 27.23 -2.51
CA LEU A 1011 -41.53 27.57 -2.79
C LEU A 1011 -42.42 27.30 -1.57
N ASN A 1012 -42.16 26.23 -0.83
CA ASN A 1012 -42.86 25.93 0.43
C ASN A 1012 -42.61 27.02 1.49
N THR A 1013 -41.40 27.54 1.59
CA THR A 1013 -41.06 28.65 2.50
C THR A 1013 -41.78 29.94 2.10
N LEU A 1014 -41.82 30.26 0.80
CA LEU A 1014 -42.56 31.41 0.29
C LEU A 1014 -44.08 31.29 0.52
N VAL A 1015 -44.65 30.10 0.32
CA VAL A 1015 -46.07 29.83 0.59
C VAL A 1015 -46.39 30.06 2.07
N LYS A 1016 -45.57 29.57 3.02
CA LYS A 1016 -45.76 29.80 4.45
C LYS A 1016 -45.70 31.28 4.83
N LYS A 1017 -44.72 32.01 4.28
CA LYS A 1017 -44.53 33.46 4.49
C LYS A 1017 -45.76 34.25 4.03
N TYR A 1018 -46.20 34.02 2.80
CA TYR A 1018 -47.33 34.75 2.24
C TYR A 1018 -48.68 34.30 2.80
N ARG A 1019 -48.80 33.05 3.26
CA ARG A 1019 -49.97 32.60 4.04
C ARG A 1019 -50.14 33.42 5.32
N SER A 1020 -49.08 33.59 6.10
CA SER A 1020 -49.10 34.39 7.33
C SER A 1020 -49.50 35.84 7.02
N LYS A 1021 -48.86 36.42 5.99
CA LYS A 1021 -49.15 37.79 5.53
C LYS A 1021 -50.59 37.97 5.03
N ILE A 1022 -51.18 36.94 4.41
CA ILE A 1022 -52.59 36.97 4.00
C ILE A 1022 -53.49 37.02 5.23
N MET A 1023 -53.23 36.21 6.26
CA MET A 1023 -54.01 36.21 7.50
C MET A 1023 -53.92 37.56 8.21
N ASP A 1024 -52.73 38.14 8.34
CA ASP A 1024 -52.53 39.46 8.95
C ASP A 1024 -53.34 40.55 8.20
N ASN A 1025 -53.24 40.58 6.87
CA ASN A 1025 -54.00 41.54 6.05
C ASN A 1025 -55.53 41.36 6.17
N LEU A 1026 -56.01 40.15 6.45
CA LEU A 1026 -57.44 39.89 6.64
C LEU A 1026 -57.90 40.38 8.01
N VAL A 1027 -57.09 40.20 9.06
CA VAL A 1027 -57.35 40.74 10.41
C VAL A 1027 -57.40 42.26 10.38
N ASP A 1028 -56.43 42.93 9.73
CA ASP A 1028 -56.40 44.39 9.61
C ASP A 1028 -57.67 44.95 8.92
N ILE A 1029 -58.17 44.25 7.90
CA ILE A 1029 -59.39 44.64 7.18
C ILE A 1029 -60.64 44.42 8.05
N ASP A 1030 -60.67 43.35 8.85
CA ASP A 1030 -61.78 43.05 9.77
C ASP A 1030 -61.83 44.11 10.89
N GLU A 1031 -60.68 44.48 11.46
CA GLU A 1031 -60.57 45.57 12.44
C GLU A 1031 -60.99 46.93 11.86
N GLU A 1032 -60.57 47.26 10.64
CA GLU A 1032 -60.99 48.50 9.95
C GLU A 1032 -62.49 48.53 9.65
N SER A 1033 -63.08 47.39 9.30
CA SER A 1033 -64.51 47.31 9.00
C SER A 1033 -65.34 47.37 10.28
N HIS A 1034 -64.88 46.75 11.37
CA HIS A 1034 -65.47 46.91 12.71
C HIS A 1034 -65.40 48.37 13.19
N ALA A 1035 -64.27 49.06 13.01
CA ALA A 1035 -64.11 50.47 13.37
C ALA A 1035 -65.06 51.39 12.57
N LYS A 1036 -65.24 51.12 11.28
CA LYS A 1036 -66.20 51.86 10.42
C LYS A 1036 -67.66 51.60 10.82
N GLU A 1037 -67.98 50.40 11.32
CA GLU A 1037 -69.32 50.07 11.80
C GLU A 1037 -69.63 50.72 13.16
N VAL A 1038 -68.64 50.79 14.05
CA VAL A 1038 -68.73 51.53 15.32
C VAL A 1038 -68.96 53.02 15.05
N ASP A 1039 -68.18 53.65 14.16
CA ASP A 1039 -68.33 55.07 13.78
C ASP A 1039 -69.70 55.35 13.10
N LYS A 1040 -70.21 54.40 12.30
CA LYS A 1040 -71.54 54.50 11.69
C LYS A 1040 -72.66 54.40 12.74
N ASN A 1041 -72.53 53.49 13.71
CA ASN A 1041 -73.48 53.33 14.81
C ASN A 1041 -73.46 54.53 15.77
N GLU A 1042 -72.30 55.11 16.05
CA GLU A 1042 -72.19 56.37 16.81
C GLU A 1042 -72.85 57.55 16.09
N LYS A 1043 -72.67 57.68 14.77
CA LYS A 1043 -73.34 58.71 13.96
C LYS A 1043 -74.87 58.54 13.93
N ILE A 1044 -75.38 57.31 13.94
CA ILE A 1044 -76.83 57.04 14.05
C ILE A 1044 -77.34 57.46 15.43
N ARG A 1045 -76.64 57.07 16.50
CA ARG A 1045 -76.97 57.44 17.88
C ARG A 1045 -76.99 58.95 18.09
N PHE A 1046 -76.03 59.66 17.49
CA PHE A 1046 -75.95 61.12 17.53
C PHE A 1046 -77.15 61.80 16.84
N LYS A 1047 -77.55 61.30 15.65
CA LYS A 1047 -78.73 61.80 14.93
C LYS A 1047 -80.04 61.56 15.70
N GLU A 1048 -80.13 60.46 16.44
CA GLU A 1048 -81.32 60.12 17.23
C GLU A 1048 -81.46 61.00 18.49
N LEU A 1049 -80.35 61.26 19.18
CA LEU A 1049 -80.25 62.25 20.26
C LEU A 1049 -80.62 63.67 19.79
N GLU A 1050 -80.17 64.07 18.60
CA GLU A 1050 -80.50 65.37 18.01
C GLU A 1050 -82.00 65.48 17.68
N LYS A 1051 -82.62 64.38 17.24
CA LYS A 1051 -84.07 64.30 16.94
C LYS A 1051 -84.91 64.41 18.22
N GLN A 1052 -84.49 63.76 19.32
CA GLN A 1052 -85.13 63.91 20.63
C GLN A 1052 -85.01 65.34 21.18
N ARG A 1053 -83.85 65.97 21.01
CA ARG A 1053 -83.61 67.36 21.42
C ARG A 1053 -84.50 68.36 20.65
N LYS A 1054 -84.69 68.15 19.34
CA LYS A 1054 -85.61 68.95 18.51
C LYS A 1054 -87.08 68.75 18.90
N LEU A 1055 -87.48 67.55 19.32
CA LEU A 1055 -88.83 67.24 19.81
C LEU A 1055 -89.12 67.89 21.17
N ALA A 1056 -88.15 67.90 22.09
CA ALA A 1056 -88.25 68.58 23.37
C ALA A 1056 -88.39 70.11 23.22
N ASN A 1057 -87.61 70.71 22.30
CA ASN A 1057 -87.72 72.15 22.01
C ASN A 1057 -89.06 72.53 21.37
N LYS A 1058 -89.58 71.71 20.43
CA LYS A 1058 -90.93 71.93 19.88
C LYS A 1058 -92.04 71.82 20.93
N LYS A 1059 -91.90 70.94 21.93
CA LYS A 1059 -92.84 70.86 23.07
C LYS A 1059 -92.79 72.14 23.92
N ARG A 1060 -91.60 72.64 24.26
CA ARG A 1060 -91.40 73.92 24.97
C ARG A 1060 -92.04 75.11 24.22
N GLU A 1061 -91.79 75.22 22.92
CA GLU A 1061 -92.35 76.32 22.10
C GLU A 1061 -93.88 76.25 21.97
N ALA A 1062 -94.47 75.04 21.96
CA ALA A 1062 -95.92 74.85 21.93
C ALA A 1062 -96.59 75.25 23.26
N GLU A 1063 -95.94 74.96 24.39
CA GLU A 1063 -96.39 75.37 25.73
C GLU A 1063 -96.30 76.90 25.92
N GLU A 1064 -95.21 77.54 25.48
CA GLU A 1064 -95.07 79.01 25.50
C GLU A 1064 -96.12 79.72 24.63
N LYS A 1065 -96.40 79.19 23.43
CA LYS A 1065 -97.46 79.74 22.56
C LYS A 1065 -98.86 79.56 23.13
N LYS A 1066 -99.11 78.49 23.90
CA LYS A 1066 -100.39 78.26 24.59
C LYS A 1066 -100.56 79.22 25.76
N ALA A 1067 -99.51 79.44 26.55
CA ALA A 1067 -99.49 80.40 27.66
C ALA A 1067 -99.69 81.86 27.18
N ASN A 1068 -99.07 82.25 26.06
CA ASN A 1068 -99.26 83.59 25.49
C ASN A 1068 -100.67 83.82 24.91
N ARG A 1069 -101.29 82.80 24.29
CA ARG A 1069 -102.67 82.88 23.79
C ARG A 1069 -103.71 82.96 24.92
N GLU A 1070 -103.45 82.35 26.08
CA GLU A 1070 -104.30 82.50 27.26
C GLU A 1070 -104.18 83.89 27.90
N LYS A 1071 -102.96 84.47 27.96
CA LYS A 1071 -102.75 85.85 28.39
C LYS A 1071 -103.46 86.87 27.48
N GLU A 1072 -103.38 86.72 26.16
CA GLU A 1072 -104.09 87.58 25.19
C GLU A 1072 -105.63 87.47 25.26
N LYS A 1073 -106.17 86.29 25.58
CA LYS A 1073 -107.62 86.11 25.76
C LYS A 1073 -108.12 86.74 27.06
N GLN A 1074 -107.30 86.77 28.12
CA GLN A 1074 -107.64 87.44 29.38
C GLN A 1074 -107.58 88.97 29.25
N THR A 1075 -106.57 89.53 28.57
CA THR A 1075 -106.48 90.98 28.31
C THR A 1075 -107.63 91.48 27.42
N LYS A 1076 -108.00 90.76 26.36
CA LYS A 1076 -109.15 91.13 25.50
C LYS A 1076 -110.51 90.98 26.19
N LYS A 1077 -110.64 90.13 27.22
CA LYS A 1077 -111.85 90.06 28.08
C LYS A 1077 -111.90 91.21 29.09
N ALA A 1078 -110.76 91.65 29.62
CA ALA A 1078 -110.66 92.80 30.52
C ALA A 1078 -110.95 94.14 29.80
N GLU A 1079 -110.45 94.31 28.56
CA GLU A 1079 -110.71 95.50 27.74
C GLU A 1079 -112.18 95.62 27.30
N LYS A 1080 -112.85 94.50 26.96
CA LYS A 1080 -114.30 94.50 26.65
C LYS A 1080 -115.20 94.69 27.89
N ALA A 1081 -114.72 94.39 29.09
CA ALA A 1081 -115.43 94.66 30.33
C ALA A 1081 -115.30 96.14 30.77
N ASN A 1082 -114.17 96.80 30.47
CA ASN A 1082 -113.94 98.21 30.81
C ASN A 1082 -114.59 99.21 29.85
N ALA A 1083 -114.70 98.92 28.54
CA ALA A 1083 -115.41 99.84 27.63
C ALA A 1083 -116.96 99.73 27.71
N ARG A 1084 -117.50 98.60 28.20
CA ARG A 1084 -118.94 98.50 28.57
C ARG A 1084 -119.28 99.30 29.84
N LYS A 1085 -118.29 99.78 30.61
CA LYS A 1085 -118.48 100.67 31.76
C LYS A 1085 -118.48 102.17 31.40
N THR A 1086 -117.82 102.60 30.32
CA THR A 1086 -117.78 104.02 29.89
C THR A 1086 -118.94 104.46 28.99
N LYS A 1087 -119.95 103.59 28.76
CA LYS A 1087 -121.25 103.95 28.17
C LYS A 1087 -122.32 104.33 29.21
N LYS A 1088 -121.95 104.52 30.48
CA LYS A 1088 -122.88 104.69 31.61
C LYS A 1088 -122.39 105.71 32.66
N THR A 1089 -121.84 106.86 32.24
CA THR A 1089 -121.65 108.06 33.09
C THR A 1089 -121.33 109.29 32.24
N LYS A 1090 -122.38 110.05 31.90
CA LYS A 1090 -122.35 111.51 31.77
C LYS A 1090 -122.50 112.06 33.20
N GLY A 1091 -121.79 113.12 33.53
CA GLY A 1091 -122.03 113.93 34.72
C GLY A 1091 -120.97 113.77 35.81
N GLU A 1092 -120.47 114.94 36.23
CA GLU A 1092 -119.52 115.25 37.33
C GLU A 1092 -118.03 115.10 37.03
#